data_AF-A0A8J4SJ64-F1
#
_entry.id   AF-A0A8J4SJ64-F1
#
_cell.length_a   1.000
_cell.length_b   1.000
_cell.length_c   1.000
_cell.angle_alpha   90.00
_cell.angle_beta   90.00
_cell.angle_gamma   90.00
#
_symmetry.space_group_name_H-M   'P 1'
#
loop_
_entity.id
_entity.type
_entity.pdbx_description
1 polymer ?
#
loop_
_entity_poly.entity_id
_entity_poly.type
_entity_poly.pdbx_seq_one_letter_code
_entity_poly.pdbx_strand_id
1 'polypeptide(L)'
;MSDKQKSALIAASVVTGVAAGSYLLRVAMKPVLQARAATFIKNMLADADIILDRDIVVHDENIFLDWVNRGMLAIGESYMAKKWDTIIPLDVVLTRLLSLPADKRRKLFKAWNAKIIGLGGKIFNYQSPSRAGIVGAHHYDLGNDFFKLWLDPYMQYSCAYWKGVEDKQDLEAAQLNKLHMIAKKLKLEPGMRVLEIGCGWGGLGCFLAKHYGVHVTGITISNEQLKGAREWAKREGVSDLTSFEYCDYRKMHGQFDRVVSIAMVEAVGFKNLDEYFDVIKRCLKEGGLSLVHSIAANRSIEVPVQLWVLKYIFPNGFLPSVAQMLQSTERKMVVEDVHNLGPDYDKTLMCWYERFQDHLKKGNIDRSEVFCRMWDYYLQYCAAGFRARTIQLVQIVFSKKRADRYDAAIVTGGGTGIGKSIAYELAFLGCTVVIAARNLERLQAAATKIQEDVKAADPKSLGSVHAIACNIRSEEQVSNLVDETLKQFKRVDFLVNNAGGQFRSLLSDVSLKGWQAVMNTNLNGTFLMTKKVYHAYMKEHGGSIVNIIILLDKGHPGLAHSAAARAGIESLSKSLSVEWASSGININCVAPGVILSSGIENYPNGADMFVKAADKVTAAKRMGSVEEVSASVLYYLSPAGGYVTGDTMHVDGANLPRTSITPKMIREANALSIYRPGLFHGKVAIVTGGGTGIGRCIAHELASLGCTVVIAARNAERLNVAAETIRSQLNADGRDLKNVVHPIVCDIRKEDQVSNLIDETLTKFKRIDFLVNNAGGQFRAPIEKVNLKGWEAIMRTNLNGTFMVTKKAYHAYMKEHGGRIVNIILVIDKGYPMMAHSGAARAAIENLSKSLSVEWAGSGITLNCVAPGIILSSGVDNYEGGAEQFHVAARRATAAKRVGSVEEVSASVLYYLSPAGAYVTGDTMHVDGGWHLLGPLLDVPMHENNPSYGTCKL
;
A
#
# COMPACT_ATOMS: atom_id res chain seq x y z
N MET A 1 -23.55 79.85 -47.29
CA MET A 1 -23.54 78.48 -46.72
C MET A 1 -24.81 77.76 -47.13
N SER A 2 -24.70 76.57 -47.71
CA SER A 2 -25.86 75.71 -47.98
C SER A 2 -26.46 75.17 -46.68
N ASP A 3 -27.74 74.77 -46.70
CA ASP A 3 -28.41 74.26 -45.49
C ASP A 3 -27.70 73.04 -44.89
N LYS A 4 -27.09 72.19 -45.72
CA LYS A 4 -26.23 71.08 -45.26
C LYS A 4 -25.00 71.55 -44.48
N GLN A 5 -24.38 72.68 -44.86
CA GLN A 5 -23.24 73.24 -44.13
C GLN A 5 -23.66 73.85 -42.79
N LYS A 6 -24.86 74.45 -42.71
CA LYS A 6 -25.42 74.95 -41.44
C LYS A 6 -25.74 73.80 -40.48
N SER A 7 -26.38 72.72 -40.97
CA SER A 7 -26.67 71.54 -40.14
C SER A 7 -25.40 70.84 -39.64
N ALA A 8 -24.35 70.76 -40.45
CA ALA A 8 -23.06 70.19 -40.04
C ALA A 8 -22.36 71.06 -38.98
N LEU A 9 -22.42 72.39 -39.11
CA LEU A 9 -21.85 73.31 -38.11
C LEU A 9 -22.62 73.27 -36.79
N ILE A 10 -23.96 73.17 -36.84
CA ILE A 10 -24.83 73.02 -35.66
C ILE A 10 -24.59 71.66 -34.99
N ALA A 11 -24.45 70.57 -35.75
CA ALA A 11 -24.10 69.27 -35.20
C ALA A 11 -22.71 69.27 -34.56
N ALA A 12 -21.71 69.89 -35.20
CA ALA A 12 -20.37 70.00 -34.66
C ALA A 12 -20.32 70.84 -33.37
N SER A 13 -21.07 71.95 -33.31
CA SER A 13 -21.17 72.84 -32.13
C SER A 13 -22.00 72.25 -30.98
N VAL A 14 -23.04 71.46 -31.28
CA VAL A 14 -23.78 70.67 -30.28
C VAL A 14 -22.90 69.55 -29.72
N VAL A 15 -22.13 68.85 -30.56
CA VAL A 15 -21.20 67.80 -30.11
C VAL A 15 -20.05 68.40 -29.27
N THR A 16 -19.47 69.54 -29.67
CA THR A 16 -18.46 70.23 -28.86
C THR A 16 -19.05 70.84 -27.58
N GLY A 17 -20.27 71.36 -27.61
CA GLY A 17 -20.97 71.90 -26.43
C GLY A 17 -21.35 70.80 -25.42
N VAL A 18 -21.79 69.63 -25.88
CA VAL A 18 -22.07 68.47 -25.03
C VAL A 18 -20.76 67.86 -24.48
N ALA A 19 -19.69 67.81 -25.28
CA ALA A 19 -18.39 67.36 -24.82
C ALA A 19 -17.76 68.32 -23.80
N ALA A 20 -17.84 69.63 -24.03
CA ALA A 20 -17.36 70.67 -23.11
C ALA A 20 -18.20 70.72 -21.83
N GLY A 21 -19.53 70.61 -21.95
CA GLY A 21 -20.44 70.51 -20.80
C GLY A 21 -20.21 69.25 -19.98
N SER A 22 -20.03 68.09 -20.62
CA SER A 22 -19.66 66.85 -19.94
C SER A 22 -18.27 66.92 -19.30
N TYR A 23 -17.33 67.64 -19.90
CA TYR A 23 -15.99 67.85 -19.34
C TYR A 23 -16.04 68.76 -18.12
N LEU A 24 -16.72 69.90 -18.21
CA LEU A 24 -16.93 70.83 -17.10
C LEU A 24 -17.70 70.17 -15.95
N LEU A 25 -18.73 69.37 -16.25
CA LEU A 25 -19.46 68.60 -15.23
C LEU A 25 -18.57 67.54 -14.56
N ARG A 26 -17.71 66.84 -15.31
CA ARG A 26 -16.74 65.88 -14.75
C ARG A 26 -15.68 66.57 -13.90
N VAL A 27 -15.20 67.74 -14.31
CA VAL A 27 -14.23 68.55 -13.56
C VAL A 27 -14.88 69.07 -12.27
N ALA A 28 -16.10 69.61 -12.35
CA ALA A 28 -16.85 70.12 -11.19
C ALA A 28 -17.25 69.00 -10.21
N MET A 29 -17.59 67.81 -10.70
CA MET A 29 -17.94 66.65 -9.88
C MET A 29 -16.72 65.88 -9.34
N LYS A 30 -15.51 66.14 -9.83
CA LYS A 30 -14.30 65.38 -9.47
C LYS A 30 -14.07 65.31 -7.95
N PRO A 31 -14.17 66.40 -7.17
CA PRO A 31 -13.99 66.33 -5.71
C PRO A 31 -15.04 65.46 -5.02
N VAL A 32 -16.30 65.52 -5.48
CA VAL A 32 -17.41 64.71 -4.95
C VAL A 32 -17.21 63.23 -5.26
N LEU A 33 -16.76 62.92 -6.48
CA LEU A 33 -16.43 61.55 -6.89
C LEU A 33 -15.22 60.99 -6.14
N GLN A 34 -14.20 61.81 -5.90
CA GLN A 34 -13.03 61.44 -5.10
C GLN A 34 -13.41 61.12 -3.65
N ALA A 35 -14.22 61.97 -3.00
CA ALA A 35 -14.70 61.72 -1.64
C ALA A 35 -15.52 60.43 -1.55
N ARG A 36 -16.46 60.21 -2.48
CA ARG A 36 -17.25 58.96 -2.54
C ARG A 36 -16.38 57.73 -2.79
N ALA A 37 -15.39 57.84 -3.69
CA ALA A 37 -14.46 56.75 -3.97
C ALA A 37 -13.60 56.42 -2.74
N ALA A 38 -13.11 57.44 -2.02
CA ALA A 38 -12.36 57.27 -0.78
C ALA A 38 -13.20 56.53 0.28
N THR A 39 -14.44 56.95 0.54
CA THR A 39 -15.35 56.25 1.46
C THR A 39 -15.58 54.80 1.04
N PHE A 40 -15.85 54.57 -0.25
CA PHE A 40 -16.09 53.22 -0.76
C PHE A 40 -14.86 52.31 -0.60
N ILE A 41 -13.67 52.79 -0.94
CA ILE A 41 -12.42 52.03 -0.81
C ILE A 41 -12.08 51.79 0.66
N LYS A 42 -12.20 52.80 1.53
CA LYS A 42 -11.96 52.64 2.98
C LYS A 42 -12.87 51.58 3.59
N ASN A 43 -14.16 51.56 3.22
CA ASN A 43 -15.08 50.50 3.65
C ASN A 43 -14.69 49.13 3.10
N MET A 44 -14.32 49.05 1.81
CA MET A 44 -13.89 47.79 1.18
C MET A 44 -12.61 47.24 1.81
N LEU A 45 -11.65 48.11 2.19
CA LEU A 45 -10.45 47.72 2.91
C LEU A 45 -10.82 47.20 4.31
N ALA A 46 -11.69 47.89 5.04
CA ALA A 46 -12.18 47.44 6.35
C ALA A 46 -12.90 46.07 6.26
N ASP A 47 -13.71 45.86 5.22
CA ASP A 47 -14.36 44.57 4.95
C ASP A 47 -13.36 43.43 4.67
N ALA A 48 -12.19 43.78 4.15
CA ALA A 48 -11.08 42.85 3.91
C ALA A 48 -10.17 42.71 5.15
N ASP A 49 -10.51 43.34 6.27
CA ASP A 49 -9.65 43.46 7.46
C ASP A 49 -8.29 44.09 7.11
N ILE A 50 -8.31 45.18 6.33
CA ILE A 50 -7.13 45.99 6.00
C ILE A 50 -7.34 47.38 6.55
N ILE A 51 -6.46 47.80 7.46
CA ILE A 51 -6.51 49.10 8.13
C ILE A 51 -5.44 50.02 7.55
N LEU A 52 -5.84 51.23 7.15
CA LEU A 52 -4.93 52.30 6.72
C LEU A 52 -3.99 52.70 7.86
N ASP A 53 -2.74 53.00 7.51
CA ASP A 53 -1.64 53.39 8.42
C ASP A 53 -1.20 52.32 9.43
N ARG A 54 -1.86 51.14 9.43
CA ARG A 54 -1.46 49.95 10.17
C ARG A 54 -0.98 48.82 9.25
N ASP A 55 -1.76 48.53 8.20
CA ASP A 55 -1.48 47.42 7.28
C ASP A 55 -0.94 47.92 5.94
N ILE A 56 -1.42 49.08 5.47
CA ILE A 56 -0.95 49.76 4.26
C ILE A 56 -0.82 51.27 4.52
N VAL A 57 0.12 51.92 3.83
CA VAL A 57 0.29 53.38 3.85
C VAL A 57 -0.05 53.93 2.47
N VAL A 58 -0.92 54.94 2.41
CA VAL A 58 -1.31 55.60 1.16
C VAL A 58 -0.67 56.98 1.10
N HIS A 59 0.22 57.18 0.12
CA HIS A 59 0.95 58.44 -0.07
C HIS A 59 0.18 59.44 -0.95
N ASP A 60 -0.75 58.95 -1.78
CA ASP A 60 -1.56 59.75 -2.70
C ASP A 60 -3.02 59.27 -2.68
N GLU A 61 -3.90 59.94 -1.90
CA GLU A 61 -5.32 59.56 -1.82
C GLU A 61 -6.07 59.67 -3.16
N ASN A 62 -5.52 60.34 -4.18
CA ASN A 62 -6.14 60.40 -5.50
C ASN A 62 -6.24 59.02 -6.18
N ILE A 63 -5.49 58.02 -5.71
CA ILE A 63 -5.53 56.66 -6.25
C ILE A 63 -6.88 55.96 -5.99
N PHE A 64 -7.65 56.37 -4.98
CA PHE A 64 -8.91 55.70 -4.66
C PHE A 64 -9.94 55.77 -5.77
N LEU A 65 -10.00 56.90 -6.49
CA LEU A 65 -10.87 57.03 -7.66
C LEU A 65 -10.45 56.09 -8.79
N ASP A 66 -9.14 55.91 -8.98
CA ASP A 66 -8.60 55.00 -9.98
C ASP A 66 -8.84 53.53 -9.62
N TRP A 67 -8.71 53.17 -8.35
CA TRP A 67 -9.04 51.83 -7.84
C TRP A 67 -10.50 51.48 -8.08
N VAL A 68 -11.42 52.44 -7.89
CA VAL A 68 -12.85 52.24 -8.21
C VAL A 68 -13.07 52.03 -9.72
N ASN A 69 -12.37 52.77 -10.58
CA ASN A 69 -12.61 52.76 -12.02
C ASN A 69 -11.94 51.60 -12.77
N ARG A 70 -10.76 51.18 -12.30
CA ARG A 70 -9.87 50.22 -13.00
C ARG A 70 -9.51 49.00 -12.15
N GLY A 71 -9.91 48.96 -10.88
CA GLY A 71 -9.79 47.78 -10.04
C GLY A 71 -8.35 47.35 -9.77
N MET A 72 -8.10 46.04 -9.79
CA MET A 72 -6.77 45.45 -9.56
C MET A 72 -5.68 46.00 -10.49
N LEU A 73 -6.03 46.46 -11.70
CA LEU A 73 -5.08 47.12 -12.60
C LEU A 73 -4.52 48.41 -11.99
N ALA A 74 -5.38 49.28 -11.47
CA ALA A 74 -4.93 50.51 -10.84
C ALA A 74 -4.23 50.26 -9.50
N ILE A 75 -4.65 49.26 -8.72
CA ILE A 75 -3.99 48.88 -7.47
C ILE A 75 -2.53 48.49 -7.71
N GLY A 76 -2.27 47.64 -8.72
CA GLY A 76 -0.92 47.24 -9.09
C GLY A 76 -0.11 48.39 -9.69
N GLU A 77 -0.68 49.20 -10.59
CA GLU A 77 0.02 50.37 -11.16
C GLU A 77 0.38 51.42 -10.10
N SER A 78 -0.51 51.68 -9.14
CA SER A 78 -0.22 52.62 -8.04
C SER A 78 0.80 52.05 -7.05
N TYR A 79 0.88 50.72 -6.91
CA TYR A 79 1.93 50.09 -6.13
C TYR A 79 3.29 50.26 -6.84
N MET A 80 3.37 49.94 -8.13
CA MET A 80 4.58 50.13 -8.93
C MET A 80 5.09 51.58 -8.91
N ALA A 81 4.18 52.55 -8.93
CA ALA A 81 4.48 53.98 -8.86
C ALA A 81 4.74 54.51 -7.43
N LYS A 82 4.81 53.62 -6.42
CA LYS A 82 5.08 53.98 -5.02
C LYS A 82 4.09 55.00 -4.45
N LYS A 83 2.84 54.97 -4.91
CA LYS A 83 1.74 55.81 -4.39
C LYS A 83 1.09 55.23 -3.13
N TRP A 84 1.39 53.97 -2.84
CA TRP A 84 1.06 53.30 -1.60
C TRP A 84 2.06 52.15 -1.37
N ASP A 85 2.26 51.80 -0.12
CA ASP A 85 3.13 50.70 0.33
C ASP A 85 2.41 49.85 1.38
N THR A 86 2.95 48.67 1.65
CA THR A 86 2.42 47.75 2.67
C THR A 86 3.31 47.75 3.90
N ILE A 87 2.70 47.71 5.09
CA ILE A 87 3.40 47.49 6.37
C ILE A 87 3.47 45.99 6.66
N ILE A 88 2.37 45.27 6.39
CA ILE A 88 2.33 43.81 6.42
C ILE A 88 2.76 43.23 5.05
N PRO A 89 3.05 41.93 4.93
CA PRO A 89 3.39 41.32 3.64
C PRO A 89 2.33 41.58 2.56
N LEU A 90 2.76 41.95 1.35
CA LEU A 90 1.86 42.35 0.27
C LEU A 90 0.97 41.20 -0.18
N ASP A 91 1.48 39.97 -0.22
CA ASP A 91 0.70 38.78 -0.52
C ASP A 91 -0.48 38.58 0.47
N VAL A 92 -0.35 38.96 1.74
CA VAL A 92 -1.43 38.94 2.73
C VAL A 92 -2.49 39.98 2.40
N VAL A 93 -2.09 41.22 2.09
CA VAL A 93 -3.00 42.30 1.67
C VAL A 93 -3.79 41.87 0.43
N LEU A 94 -3.09 41.35 -0.58
CA LEU A 94 -3.72 40.89 -1.83
C LEU A 94 -4.64 39.69 -1.58
N THR A 95 -4.26 38.74 -0.71
CA THR A 95 -5.11 37.58 -0.36
C THR A 95 -6.42 38.05 0.28
N ARG A 96 -6.35 39.01 1.20
CA ARG A 96 -7.52 39.62 1.86
C ARG A 96 -8.45 40.27 0.84
N LEU A 97 -7.90 41.09 -0.07
CA LEU A 97 -8.69 41.72 -1.16
C LEU A 97 -9.34 40.68 -2.08
N LEU A 98 -8.62 39.62 -2.46
CA LEU A 98 -9.11 38.55 -3.33
C LEU A 98 -10.10 37.61 -2.63
N SER A 99 -10.19 37.66 -1.30
CA SER A 99 -11.09 36.85 -0.48
C SER A 99 -12.40 37.56 -0.10
N LEU A 100 -12.57 38.82 -0.49
CA LEU A 100 -13.81 39.57 -0.27
C LEU A 100 -15.07 38.83 -0.79
N PRO A 101 -16.27 39.12 -0.26
CA PRO A 101 -17.52 38.58 -0.81
C PRO A 101 -17.69 38.84 -2.32
N ALA A 102 -18.41 37.95 -3.02
CA ALA A 102 -18.46 37.93 -4.49
C ALA A 102 -19.02 39.23 -5.11
N ASP A 103 -19.96 39.89 -4.46
CA ASP A 103 -20.54 41.17 -4.87
C ASP A 103 -19.52 42.32 -4.82
N LYS A 104 -18.66 42.35 -3.79
CA LYS A 104 -17.56 43.31 -3.62
C LYS A 104 -16.38 42.99 -4.55
N ARG A 105 -15.98 41.71 -4.68
CA ARG A 105 -14.96 41.26 -5.66
C ARG A 105 -15.34 41.59 -7.09
N ARG A 106 -16.62 41.44 -7.45
CA ARG A 106 -17.09 41.82 -8.79
C ARG A 106 -16.82 43.29 -9.11
N LYS A 107 -16.76 44.18 -8.11
CA LYS A 107 -16.38 45.59 -8.30
C LYS A 107 -14.86 45.75 -8.49
N LEU A 108 -14.03 45.00 -7.75
CA LEU A 108 -12.57 44.95 -7.92
C LEU A 108 -12.12 44.49 -9.33
N PHE A 109 -12.92 43.67 -10.01
CA PHE A 109 -12.63 43.19 -11.37
C PHE A 109 -13.46 43.90 -12.46
N LYS A 110 -14.38 44.81 -12.11
CA LYS A 110 -15.15 45.62 -13.07
C LYS A 110 -14.36 46.88 -13.45
N ALA A 111 -13.45 46.76 -14.41
CA ALA A 111 -13.01 47.93 -15.16
C ALA A 111 -14.07 48.29 -16.22
N TRP A 112 -14.36 49.57 -16.44
CA TRP A 112 -15.25 50.00 -17.56
C TRP A 112 -14.73 49.48 -18.92
N ASN A 113 -13.41 49.30 -19.01
CA ASN A 113 -12.67 48.79 -20.16
C ASN A 113 -12.85 47.28 -20.39
N ALA A 114 -13.30 46.52 -19.38
CA ALA A 114 -13.48 45.06 -19.50
C ALA A 114 -14.55 44.68 -20.54
N LYS A 115 -15.56 45.55 -20.75
CA LYS A 115 -16.55 45.37 -21.83
C LYS A 115 -15.93 45.56 -23.22
N ILE A 116 -15.01 46.51 -23.37
CA ILE A 116 -14.32 46.79 -24.64
C ILE A 116 -13.35 45.66 -24.98
N ILE A 117 -12.55 45.23 -23.99
CA ILE A 117 -11.65 44.07 -24.11
C ILE A 117 -12.44 42.79 -24.40
N GLY A 118 -13.60 42.62 -23.74
CA GLY A 118 -14.47 41.47 -23.97
C GLY A 118 -15.13 41.46 -25.35
N LEU A 119 -15.53 42.61 -25.87
CA LEU A 119 -16.03 42.72 -27.25
C LEU A 119 -14.92 42.43 -28.26
N GLY A 120 -13.71 42.96 -28.02
CA GLY A 120 -12.52 42.67 -28.83
C GLY A 120 -12.15 41.19 -28.85
N GLY A 121 -12.20 40.49 -27.70
CA GLY A 121 -11.90 39.06 -27.61
C GLY A 121 -12.93 38.15 -28.29
N LYS A 122 -14.18 38.60 -28.38
CA LYS A 122 -15.21 37.92 -29.18
C LYS A 122 -14.94 38.02 -30.67
N ILE A 123 -14.47 39.18 -31.14
CA ILE A 123 -14.23 39.44 -32.58
C ILE A 123 -12.86 38.93 -33.03
N PHE A 124 -11.78 39.24 -32.31
CA PHE A 124 -10.40 38.94 -32.69
C PHE A 124 -9.84 37.69 -32.00
N ASN A 125 -8.89 37.00 -32.62
CA ASN A 125 -8.10 35.92 -32.00
C ASN A 125 -6.73 36.47 -31.58
N TYR A 126 -6.60 36.79 -30.29
CA TYR A 126 -5.39 37.41 -29.73
C TYR A 126 -4.18 36.47 -29.72
N GLN A 127 -4.39 35.16 -29.87
CA GLN A 127 -3.38 34.09 -29.91
C GLN A 127 -3.33 33.41 -31.29
N SER A 128 -3.63 34.19 -32.34
CA SER A 128 -3.45 33.76 -33.73
C SER A 128 -1.98 33.44 -34.04
N PRO A 129 -1.68 32.61 -35.06
CA PRO A 129 -0.31 32.22 -35.40
C PRO A 129 0.66 33.39 -35.58
N SER A 130 0.23 34.51 -36.18
CA SER A 130 1.06 35.71 -36.36
C SER A 130 1.38 36.45 -35.06
N ARG A 131 0.69 36.12 -33.96
CA ARG A 131 0.83 36.75 -32.65
C ARG A 131 1.33 35.82 -31.56
N ALA A 132 1.54 34.53 -31.87
CA ALA A 132 1.93 33.51 -30.90
C ALA A 132 3.25 33.85 -30.18
N GLY A 133 4.24 34.40 -30.91
CA GLY A 133 5.56 34.75 -30.34
C GLY A 133 5.57 35.94 -29.37
N ILE A 134 4.49 36.72 -29.27
CA ILE A 134 4.46 37.95 -28.43
C ILE A 134 4.70 37.61 -26.96
N VAL A 135 4.13 36.52 -26.45
CA VAL A 135 4.31 36.10 -25.04
C VAL A 135 5.76 35.72 -24.79
N GLY A 136 6.35 34.92 -25.69
CA GLY A 136 7.75 34.50 -25.66
C GLY A 136 8.70 35.69 -25.58
N ALA A 137 8.55 36.61 -26.54
CA ALA A 137 9.39 37.79 -26.66
C ALA A 137 9.25 38.79 -25.51
N HIS A 138 8.06 38.90 -24.91
CA HIS A 138 7.82 39.89 -23.86
C HIS A 138 8.23 39.40 -22.47
N HIS A 139 7.97 38.13 -22.14
CA HIS A 139 8.19 37.60 -20.79
C HIS A 139 9.48 36.78 -20.68
N TYR A 140 9.67 35.81 -21.58
CA TYR A 140 10.75 34.83 -21.45
C TYR A 140 12.08 35.31 -22.02
N ASP A 141 12.06 36.25 -22.97
CA ASP A 141 13.27 36.85 -23.56
C ASP A 141 13.85 38.02 -22.71
N LEU A 142 13.45 38.15 -21.43
CA LEU A 142 14.09 39.08 -20.46
C LEU A 142 15.55 38.69 -20.11
N GLY A 143 15.96 37.48 -20.51
CA GLY A 143 17.32 36.95 -20.41
C GLY A 143 17.44 35.80 -19.43
N ASN A 144 18.20 34.76 -19.81
CA ASN A 144 18.36 33.55 -19.01
C ASN A 144 19.00 33.81 -17.63
N ASP A 145 19.92 34.77 -17.55
CA ASP A 145 20.61 35.12 -16.31
C ASP A 145 19.67 35.74 -15.27
N PHE A 146 18.62 36.44 -15.70
CA PHE A 146 17.60 36.96 -14.78
C PHE A 146 16.79 35.83 -14.14
N PHE A 147 16.35 34.83 -14.91
CA PHE A 147 15.55 33.71 -14.40
C PHE A 147 16.36 32.76 -13.50
N LYS A 148 17.65 32.56 -13.80
CA LYS A 148 18.56 31.73 -12.97
C LYS A 148 18.69 32.22 -11.53
N LEU A 149 18.44 33.50 -11.26
CA LEU A 149 18.55 34.08 -9.91
C LEU A 149 17.53 33.49 -8.95
N TRP A 150 16.34 33.09 -9.41
CA TRP A 150 15.24 32.74 -8.50
C TRP A 150 14.52 31.43 -8.84
N LEU A 151 14.77 30.84 -10.01
CA LEU A 151 14.34 29.48 -10.31
C LEU A 151 15.23 28.43 -9.62
N ASP A 152 14.79 27.17 -9.66
CA ASP A 152 15.61 26.03 -9.25
C ASP A 152 16.67 25.69 -10.32
N PRO A 153 17.65 24.82 -10.02
CA PRO A 153 18.71 24.45 -10.94
C PRO A 153 18.21 23.85 -12.26
N TYR A 154 17.06 23.16 -12.29
CA TYR A 154 16.48 22.66 -13.55
C TYR A 154 15.68 23.72 -14.32
N MET A 155 15.75 25.00 -13.92
CA MET A 155 15.07 26.12 -14.56
C MET A 155 13.55 25.89 -14.70
N GLN A 156 12.90 25.30 -13.69
CA GLN A 156 11.48 25.01 -13.73
C GLN A 156 10.66 26.25 -13.37
N TYR A 157 10.01 26.83 -14.37
CA TYR A 157 9.12 28.00 -14.24
C TYR A 157 7.64 27.60 -14.03
N SER A 158 7.39 26.43 -13.44
CA SER A 158 6.07 25.91 -13.11
C SER A 158 6.00 25.44 -11.66
N CYS A 159 4.77 25.26 -11.16
CA CYS A 159 4.48 24.83 -9.78
C CYS A 159 5.23 23.55 -9.40
N ALA A 160 5.92 23.56 -8.25
CA ALA A 160 6.55 22.38 -7.67
C ALA A 160 5.53 21.45 -6.98
N TYR A 161 5.95 20.27 -6.53
CA TYR A 161 5.11 19.34 -5.77
C TYR A 161 5.70 19.08 -4.38
N TRP A 162 5.03 19.59 -3.33
CA TRP A 162 5.60 19.70 -1.99
C TRP A 162 5.31 18.50 -1.08
N LYS A 163 4.60 17.47 -1.56
CA LYS A 163 4.29 16.30 -0.73
C LYS A 163 5.58 15.56 -0.38
N GLY A 164 5.79 15.31 0.92
CA GLY A 164 6.95 14.59 1.44
C GLY A 164 8.23 15.43 1.55
N VAL A 165 8.14 16.75 1.38
CA VAL A 165 9.24 17.68 1.63
C VAL A 165 9.08 18.24 3.05
N GLU A 166 10.05 17.98 3.93
CA GLU A 166 10.00 18.41 5.34
C GLU A 166 10.31 19.89 5.49
N ASP A 167 11.34 20.38 4.79
CA ASP A 167 11.69 21.79 4.74
C ASP A 167 10.90 22.51 3.65
N LYS A 168 10.04 23.45 4.05
CA LYS A 168 9.22 24.24 3.12
C LYS A 168 10.03 25.24 2.28
N GLN A 169 11.34 25.36 2.50
CA GLN A 169 12.24 26.17 1.67
C GLN A 169 13.03 25.36 0.63
N ASP A 170 12.92 24.02 0.65
CA ASP A 170 13.59 23.15 -0.32
C ASP A 170 12.80 23.05 -1.64
N LEU A 171 12.89 24.14 -2.42
CA LEU A 171 12.28 24.23 -3.75
C LEU A 171 12.82 23.16 -4.70
N GLU A 172 14.11 22.85 -4.62
CA GLU A 172 14.81 21.87 -5.44
C GLU A 172 14.20 20.48 -5.28
N ALA A 173 14.04 20.00 -4.05
CA ALA A 173 13.39 18.72 -3.77
C ALA A 173 11.93 18.72 -4.24
N ALA A 174 11.20 19.82 -4.03
CA ALA A 174 9.81 19.92 -4.48
C ALA A 174 9.68 19.90 -6.02
N GLN A 175 10.60 20.53 -6.75
CA GLN A 175 10.63 20.49 -8.22
C GLN A 175 11.01 19.09 -8.72
N LEU A 176 12.00 18.45 -8.12
CA LEU A 176 12.36 17.06 -8.43
C LEU A 176 11.19 16.09 -8.24
N ASN A 177 10.45 16.25 -7.14
CA ASN A 177 9.24 15.47 -6.87
C ASN A 177 8.20 15.60 -7.99
N LYS A 178 7.99 16.82 -8.50
CA LYS A 178 7.10 17.08 -9.65
C LYS A 178 7.60 16.39 -10.91
N LEU A 179 8.89 16.49 -11.22
CA LEU A 179 9.49 15.87 -12.42
C LEU A 179 9.33 14.34 -12.40
N HIS A 180 9.63 13.70 -11.26
CA HIS A 180 9.37 12.27 -11.08
C HIS A 180 7.89 11.91 -11.14
N MET A 181 7.00 12.74 -10.58
CA MET A 181 5.56 12.52 -10.66
C MET A 181 5.06 12.53 -12.11
N ILE A 182 5.54 13.47 -12.94
CA ILE A 182 5.22 13.53 -14.37
C ILE A 182 5.65 12.23 -15.06
N ALA A 183 6.88 11.79 -14.85
CA ALA A 183 7.39 10.56 -15.45
C ALA A 183 6.60 9.31 -15.03
N LYS A 184 6.22 9.22 -13.74
CA LYS A 184 5.39 8.12 -13.20
C LYS A 184 3.98 8.12 -13.81
N LYS A 185 3.33 9.28 -13.88
CA LYS A 185 1.99 9.41 -14.47
C LYS A 185 1.97 9.09 -15.96
N LEU A 186 3.05 9.43 -16.65
CA LEU A 186 3.24 9.07 -18.04
C LEU A 186 3.73 7.64 -18.22
N LYS A 187 4.08 6.88 -17.18
CA LYS A 187 4.61 5.50 -17.32
C LYS A 187 5.73 5.43 -18.36
N LEU A 188 6.79 6.21 -18.14
CA LEU A 188 7.95 6.24 -19.04
C LEU A 188 8.80 4.98 -18.89
N GLU A 189 9.21 4.43 -20.03
CA GLU A 189 10.15 3.32 -20.14
C GLU A 189 11.30 3.72 -21.07
N PRO A 190 12.52 3.18 -20.87
CA PRO A 190 13.65 3.44 -21.74
C PRO A 190 13.35 3.20 -23.23
N GLY A 191 13.82 4.09 -24.09
CA GLY A 191 13.62 4.04 -25.54
C GLY A 191 12.32 4.68 -26.05
N MET A 192 11.38 5.06 -25.18
CA MET A 192 10.15 5.75 -25.59
C MET A 192 10.45 7.13 -26.20
N ARG A 193 9.61 7.55 -27.15
CA ARG A 193 9.64 8.90 -27.74
C ARG A 193 8.62 9.80 -27.05
N VAL A 194 9.09 10.94 -26.52
CA VAL A 194 8.28 11.91 -25.78
C VAL A 194 8.29 13.24 -26.50
N LEU A 195 7.12 13.83 -26.71
CA LEU A 195 6.98 15.21 -27.18
C LEU A 195 6.70 16.12 -25.99
N GLU A 196 7.53 17.15 -25.80
CA GLU A 196 7.32 18.22 -24.81
C GLU A 196 6.88 19.51 -25.52
N ILE A 197 5.59 19.86 -25.36
CA ILE A 197 5.01 21.08 -25.94
C ILE A 197 5.14 22.23 -24.93
N GLY A 198 5.97 23.22 -25.25
CA GLY A 198 6.33 24.31 -24.34
C GLY A 198 7.48 23.88 -23.42
N CYS A 199 8.61 23.48 -24.00
CA CYS A 199 9.72 22.87 -23.25
C CYS A 199 10.54 23.82 -22.35
N GLY A 200 10.25 25.12 -22.42
CA GLY A 200 11.04 26.16 -21.77
C GLY A 200 12.53 26.00 -22.01
N TRP A 201 13.32 26.10 -20.94
CA TRP A 201 14.78 25.90 -20.96
C TRP A 201 15.22 24.42 -20.95
N GLY A 202 14.34 23.48 -21.31
CA GLY A 202 14.67 22.07 -21.51
C GLY A 202 14.86 21.25 -20.22
N GLY A 203 14.57 21.82 -19.05
CA GLY A 203 14.82 21.16 -17.76
C GLY A 203 14.06 19.85 -17.56
N LEU A 204 12.78 19.79 -17.95
CA LEU A 204 12.02 18.54 -17.90
C LEU A 204 12.55 17.55 -18.94
N GLY A 205 12.64 17.95 -20.21
CA GLY A 205 13.09 17.06 -21.27
C GLY A 205 14.46 16.43 -21.00
N CYS A 206 15.43 17.22 -20.54
CA CYS A 206 16.76 16.70 -20.19
C CYS A 206 16.70 15.78 -18.97
N PHE A 207 15.89 16.11 -17.96
CA PHE A 207 15.68 15.23 -16.81
C PHE A 207 15.07 13.89 -17.22
N LEU A 208 14.02 13.90 -18.06
CA LEU A 208 13.39 12.67 -18.55
C LEU A 208 14.38 11.82 -19.35
N ALA A 209 15.14 12.44 -20.26
CA ALA A 209 16.15 11.74 -21.05
C ALA A 209 17.22 11.10 -20.15
N LYS A 210 17.76 11.84 -19.18
CA LYS A 210 18.82 11.38 -18.28
C LYS A 210 18.38 10.26 -17.35
N HIS A 211 17.21 10.40 -16.72
CA HIS A 211 16.78 9.52 -15.64
C HIS A 211 15.89 8.36 -16.09
N TYR A 212 15.26 8.48 -17.27
CA TYR A 212 14.33 7.46 -17.79
C TYR A 212 14.75 6.91 -19.15
N GLY A 213 15.86 7.39 -19.74
CA GLY A 213 16.41 6.85 -20.99
C GLY A 213 15.47 7.04 -22.19
N VAL A 214 14.64 8.08 -22.19
CA VAL A 214 13.69 8.39 -23.26
C VAL A 214 14.24 9.40 -24.26
N HIS A 215 13.76 9.34 -25.51
CA HIS A 215 14.07 10.34 -26.52
C HIS A 215 13.06 11.48 -26.46
N VAL A 216 13.49 12.69 -26.11
CA VAL A 216 12.62 13.85 -25.97
C VAL A 216 12.76 14.81 -27.15
N THR A 217 11.63 15.15 -27.79
CA THR A 217 11.53 16.28 -28.71
C THR A 217 10.80 17.41 -28.00
N GLY A 218 11.50 18.49 -27.68
CA GLY A 218 10.95 19.68 -27.03
C GLY A 218 10.75 20.83 -28.01
N ILE A 219 9.59 21.49 -27.95
CA ILE A 219 9.30 22.66 -28.79
C ILE A 219 9.01 23.90 -27.94
N THR A 220 9.53 25.04 -28.38
CA THR A 220 9.28 26.36 -27.77
C THR A 220 9.14 27.45 -28.85
N ILE A 221 8.59 28.59 -28.46
CA ILE A 221 8.44 29.80 -29.27
C ILE A 221 9.29 30.98 -28.76
N SER A 222 10.21 30.73 -27.81
CA SER A 222 11.21 31.70 -27.32
C SER A 222 12.62 31.27 -27.76
N ASN A 223 13.39 32.24 -28.28
CA ASN A 223 14.77 31.98 -28.70
C ASN A 223 15.71 31.80 -27.50
N GLU A 224 15.51 32.56 -26.42
CA GLU A 224 16.32 32.44 -25.19
C GLU A 224 16.11 31.09 -24.50
N GLN A 225 14.85 30.62 -24.45
CA GLN A 225 14.51 29.28 -23.96
C GLN A 225 15.14 28.18 -24.80
N LEU A 226 15.05 28.29 -26.13
CA LEU A 226 15.65 27.31 -27.04
C LEU A 226 17.18 27.24 -26.87
N LYS A 227 17.84 28.40 -26.77
CA LYS A 227 19.28 28.48 -26.53
C LYS A 227 19.64 27.80 -25.21
N GLY A 228 18.93 28.13 -24.13
CA GLY A 228 19.16 27.53 -22.81
C GLY A 228 18.91 26.02 -22.80
N ALA A 229 17.87 25.53 -23.47
CA ALA A 229 17.57 24.10 -23.58
C ALA A 229 18.71 23.32 -24.26
N ARG A 230 19.26 23.86 -25.34
CA ARG A 230 20.39 23.23 -26.06
C ARG A 230 21.69 23.27 -25.24
N GLU A 231 21.95 24.37 -24.53
CA GLU A 231 23.09 24.47 -23.62
C GLU A 231 22.97 23.48 -22.45
N TRP A 232 21.77 23.35 -21.88
CA TRP A 232 21.49 22.41 -20.80
C TRP A 232 21.65 20.96 -21.23
N ALA A 233 21.13 20.58 -22.40
CA ALA A 233 21.27 19.24 -22.96
C ALA A 233 22.74 18.82 -23.18
N LYS A 234 23.59 19.77 -23.59
CA LYS A 234 25.04 19.55 -23.72
C LYS A 234 25.70 19.35 -22.36
N ARG A 235 25.38 20.23 -21.40
CA ARG A 235 25.92 20.17 -20.04
C ARG A 235 25.58 18.85 -19.34
N GLU A 236 24.36 18.37 -19.50
CA GLU A 236 23.88 17.13 -18.87
C GLU A 236 24.28 15.85 -19.64
N GLY A 237 24.92 15.98 -20.80
CA GLY A 237 25.38 14.84 -21.60
C GLY A 237 24.25 14.04 -22.27
N VAL A 238 23.09 14.66 -22.52
CA VAL A 238 21.88 14.01 -23.08
C VAL A 238 21.50 14.53 -24.46
N SER A 239 22.45 15.16 -25.15
CA SER A 239 22.21 15.72 -26.50
C SER A 239 21.80 14.66 -27.52
N ASP A 240 22.25 13.40 -27.38
CA ASP A 240 21.87 12.30 -28.28
C ASP A 240 20.44 11.78 -28.02
N LEU A 241 19.86 12.12 -26.87
CA LEU A 241 18.52 11.73 -26.46
C LEU A 241 17.52 12.90 -26.52
N THR A 242 17.95 14.11 -26.88
CA THR A 242 17.12 15.30 -26.87
C THR A 242 17.22 16.10 -28.16
N SER A 243 16.08 16.56 -28.69
CA SER A 243 16.02 17.53 -29.79
C SER A 243 15.14 18.71 -29.36
N PHE A 244 15.67 19.92 -29.45
CA PHE A 244 14.95 21.15 -29.12
C PHE A 244 14.82 22.06 -30.34
N GLU A 245 13.60 22.49 -30.63
CA GLU A 245 13.23 23.22 -31.85
C GLU A 245 12.37 24.45 -31.58
N TYR A 246 12.60 25.51 -32.37
CA TYR A 246 11.70 26.66 -32.41
C TYR A 246 10.48 26.29 -33.26
N CYS A 247 9.34 26.01 -32.65
CA CYS A 247 8.16 25.52 -33.35
C CYS A 247 6.86 25.90 -32.64
N ASP A 248 5.90 26.46 -33.39
CA ASP A 248 4.51 26.60 -32.92
C ASP A 248 3.85 25.22 -32.92
N TYR A 249 3.19 24.86 -31.81
CA TYR A 249 2.58 23.55 -31.62
C TYR A 249 1.64 23.14 -32.77
N ARG A 250 0.98 24.09 -33.45
CA ARG A 250 0.05 23.79 -34.54
C ARG A 250 0.74 23.09 -35.72
N LYS A 251 2.04 23.35 -35.90
CA LYS A 251 2.88 22.75 -36.94
C LYS A 251 3.45 21.38 -36.53
N MET A 252 3.14 20.91 -35.32
CA MET A 252 3.67 19.65 -34.84
C MET A 252 2.96 18.47 -35.49
N HIS A 253 3.76 17.52 -35.99
CA HIS A 253 3.34 16.27 -36.61
C HIS A 253 4.20 15.11 -36.08
N GLY A 254 3.77 13.87 -36.33
CA GLY A 254 4.50 12.67 -35.94
C GLY A 254 3.70 11.77 -35.00
N GLN A 255 4.38 10.76 -34.46
CA GLN A 255 3.80 9.77 -33.55
C GLN A 255 4.77 9.53 -32.39
N PHE A 256 4.35 9.92 -31.19
CA PHE A 256 5.09 9.84 -29.94
C PHE A 256 4.40 8.86 -29.00
N ASP A 257 5.19 8.15 -28.20
CA ASP A 257 4.68 7.25 -27.16
C ASP A 257 3.98 8.06 -26.06
N ARG A 258 4.51 9.26 -25.77
CA ARG A 258 3.96 10.19 -24.78
C ARG A 258 4.00 11.63 -25.25
N VAL A 259 3.05 12.44 -24.77
CA VAL A 259 3.03 13.89 -24.97
C VAL A 259 2.90 14.59 -23.62
N VAL A 260 3.75 15.56 -23.33
CA VAL A 260 3.68 16.36 -22.12
C VAL A 260 3.62 17.84 -22.48
N SER A 261 2.78 18.60 -21.78
CA SER A 261 2.69 20.04 -21.96
C SER A 261 2.50 20.73 -20.61
N ILE A 262 3.43 21.64 -20.29
CA ILE A 262 3.48 22.33 -19.01
C ILE A 262 3.43 23.83 -19.24
N ALA A 263 2.48 24.51 -18.59
CA ALA A 263 2.33 25.96 -18.64
C ALA A 263 2.23 26.53 -20.08
N MET A 264 1.74 25.73 -21.03
CA MET A 264 1.58 26.11 -22.44
C MET A 264 0.14 26.55 -22.76
N VAL A 265 -0.86 25.94 -22.12
CA VAL A 265 -2.27 26.17 -22.41
C VAL A 265 -2.67 27.63 -22.18
N GLU A 266 -1.96 28.30 -21.26
CA GLU A 266 -2.08 29.71 -20.93
C GLU A 266 -1.81 30.64 -22.12
N ALA A 267 -1.00 30.17 -23.08
CA ALA A 267 -0.65 30.86 -24.32
C ALA A 267 -1.51 30.41 -25.54
N VAL A 268 -2.33 29.36 -25.39
CA VAL A 268 -3.17 28.82 -26.49
C VAL A 268 -4.37 29.72 -26.74
N GLY A 269 -5.03 30.19 -25.69
CA GLY A 269 -6.25 31.00 -25.81
C GLY A 269 -7.53 30.20 -26.09
N PHE A 270 -8.68 30.73 -25.64
CA PHE A 270 -9.98 30.05 -25.70
C PHE A 270 -10.33 29.50 -27.10
N LYS A 271 -10.16 30.32 -28.14
CA LYS A 271 -10.54 29.98 -29.53
C LYS A 271 -9.70 28.87 -30.16
N ASN A 272 -8.56 28.51 -29.56
CA ASN A 272 -7.63 27.52 -30.12
C ASN A 272 -7.54 26.25 -29.25
N LEU A 273 -8.32 26.15 -28.15
CA LEU A 273 -8.28 24.97 -27.27
C LEU A 273 -8.60 23.68 -28.00
N ASP A 274 -9.58 23.70 -28.91
CA ASP A 274 -9.94 22.53 -29.70
C ASP A 274 -8.76 22.06 -30.56
N GLU A 275 -8.19 22.96 -31.37
CA GLU A 275 -7.04 22.67 -32.24
C GLU A 275 -5.83 22.16 -31.43
N TYR A 276 -5.59 22.73 -30.25
CA TYR A 276 -4.52 22.30 -29.36
C TYR A 276 -4.67 20.82 -28.94
N PHE A 277 -5.86 20.40 -28.52
CA PHE A 277 -6.09 19.00 -28.19
C PHE A 277 -6.14 18.08 -29.41
N ASP A 278 -6.51 18.60 -30.60
CA ASP A 278 -6.37 17.86 -31.86
C ASP A 278 -4.90 17.61 -32.22
N VAL A 279 -4.02 18.58 -31.96
CA VAL A 279 -2.56 18.41 -32.12
C VAL A 279 -2.03 17.34 -31.18
N ILE A 280 -2.40 17.37 -29.89
CA ILE A 280 -1.97 16.35 -28.92
C ILE A 280 -2.42 14.97 -29.39
N LYS A 281 -3.71 14.80 -29.72
CA LYS A 281 -4.25 13.54 -30.22
C LYS A 281 -3.53 13.07 -31.49
N ARG A 282 -3.26 13.97 -32.42
CA ARG A 282 -2.54 13.69 -33.67
C ARG A 282 -1.12 13.22 -33.41
N CYS A 283 -0.41 13.82 -32.46
CA CYS A 283 0.97 13.47 -32.14
C CYS A 283 1.10 12.19 -31.30
N LEU A 284 0.02 11.73 -30.67
CA LEU A 284 0.04 10.58 -29.79
C LEU A 284 -0.16 9.27 -30.57
N LYS A 285 0.65 8.24 -30.29
CA LYS A 285 0.44 6.86 -30.76
C LYS A 285 -0.85 6.27 -30.19
N GLU A 286 -1.38 5.24 -30.85
CA GLU A 286 -2.44 4.40 -30.24
C GLU A 286 -1.92 3.82 -28.91
N GLY A 287 -2.75 3.87 -27.86
CA GLY A 287 -2.36 3.46 -26.50
C GLY A 287 -1.42 4.43 -25.76
N GLY A 288 -1.01 5.54 -26.39
CA GLY A 288 -0.17 6.55 -25.75
C GLY A 288 -0.88 7.34 -24.64
N LEU A 289 -0.09 7.90 -23.72
CA LEU A 289 -0.55 8.81 -22.67
C LEU A 289 -0.08 10.24 -22.94
N SER A 290 -0.94 11.21 -22.65
CA SER A 290 -0.58 12.62 -22.62
C SER A 290 -0.85 13.25 -21.26
N LEU A 291 -0.08 14.27 -20.91
CA LEU A 291 -0.22 15.00 -19.65
C LEU A 291 -0.21 16.50 -19.92
N VAL A 292 -1.25 17.19 -19.45
CA VAL A 292 -1.38 18.64 -19.53
C VAL A 292 -1.37 19.23 -18.12
N HIS A 293 -0.39 20.06 -17.83
CA HIS A 293 -0.23 20.80 -16.57
C HIS A 293 -0.50 22.28 -16.83
N SER A 294 -1.57 22.82 -16.24
CA SER A 294 -1.99 24.20 -16.49
C SER A 294 -2.72 24.83 -15.31
N ILE A 295 -2.54 26.15 -15.17
CA ILE A 295 -3.34 27.03 -14.33
C ILE A 295 -4.75 27.13 -14.91
N ALA A 296 -5.75 26.86 -14.07
CA ALA A 296 -7.15 26.89 -14.44
C ALA A 296 -7.93 27.98 -13.70
N ALA A 297 -8.85 28.64 -14.41
CA ALA A 297 -9.88 29.46 -13.80
C ALA A 297 -10.95 28.58 -13.14
N ASN A 298 -11.56 29.06 -12.05
CA ASN A 298 -12.64 28.34 -11.37
C ASN A 298 -13.95 28.25 -12.19
N ARG A 299 -14.12 29.12 -13.18
CA ARG A 299 -15.33 29.23 -14.00
C ARG A 299 -14.93 29.44 -15.45
N SER A 300 -15.74 28.92 -16.36
CA SER A 300 -15.54 29.13 -17.78
C SER A 300 -15.69 30.60 -18.13
N ILE A 301 -14.67 31.13 -18.80
CA ILE A 301 -14.61 32.51 -19.28
C ILE A 301 -14.17 32.51 -20.74
N GLU A 302 -14.73 33.40 -21.55
CA GLU A 302 -14.29 33.61 -22.94
C GLU A 302 -13.27 34.75 -23.05
N VAL A 303 -13.20 35.58 -22.00
CA VAL A 303 -12.40 36.82 -21.96
C VAL A 303 -11.57 36.80 -20.68
N PRO A 304 -10.26 37.06 -20.76
CA PRO A 304 -9.40 37.19 -19.60
C PRO A 304 -9.87 38.28 -18.61
N VAL A 305 -9.80 37.99 -17.32
CA VAL A 305 -10.23 38.92 -16.24
C VAL A 305 -9.08 39.56 -15.46
N GLN A 306 -7.84 39.10 -15.63
CA GLN A 306 -6.66 39.56 -14.89
C GLN A 306 -5.89 40.64 -15.67
N LEU A 307 -6.50 41.81 -15.85
CA LEU A 307 -6.00 42.85 -16.76
C LEU A 307 -4.57 43.33 -16.46
N TRP A 308 -4.15 43.37 -15.19
CA TRP A 308 -2.79 43.77 -14.81
C TRP A 308 -1.74 42.78 -15.33
N VAL A 309 -1.94 41.48 -15.08
CA VAL A 309 -1.02 40.42 -15.53
C VAL A 309 -0.90 40.43 -17.05
N LEU A 310 -2.00 40.65 -17.77
CA LEU A 310 -2.00 40.70 -19.23
C LEU A 310 -1.28 41.93 -19.79
N LYS A 311 -1.28 43.05 -19.06
CA LYS A 311 -0.63 44.27 -19.51
C LYS A 311 0.89 44.21 -19.31
N TYR A 312 1.34 43.61 -18.21
CA TYR A 312 2.71 43.73 -17.74
C TYR A 312 3.55 42.44 -17.79
N ILE A 313 2.91 41.26 -17.75
CA ILE A 313 3.61 39.98 -17.60
C ILE A 313 3.33 39.06 -18.79
N PHE A 314 2.06 38.71 -19.04
CA PHE A 314 1.66 37.76 -20.08
C PHE A 314 0.69 38.38 -21.09
N PRO A 315 1.17 39.20 -22.05
CA PRO A 315 0.33 39.80 -23.08
C PRO A 315 -0.41 38.74 -23.88
N ASN A 316 -1.74 38.84 -23.94
CA ASN A 316 -2.62 37.84 -24.54
C ASN A 316 -2.66 36.49 -23.79
N GLY A 317 -2.32 36.41 -22.51
CA GLY A 317 -2.55 35.20 -21.70
C GLY A 317 -4.05 34.88 -21.56
N PHE A 318 -4.37 33.60 -21.34
CA PHE A 318 -5.73 33.13 -21.09
C PHE A 318 -5.75 31.92 -20.17
N LEU A 319 -6.56 31.94 -19.10
CA LEU A 319 -6.70 30.80 -18.19
C LEU A 319 -8.01 30.07 -18.47
N PRO A 320 -8.00 28.87 -19.09
CA PRO A 320 -9.23 28.10 -19.26
C PRO A 320 -9.72 27.55 -17.92
N SER A 321 -11.01 27.25 -17.84
CA SER A 321 -11.52 26.38 -16.77
C SER A 321 -11.26 24.91 -17.07
N VAL A 322 -11.27 24.07 -16.03
CA VAL A 322 -11.24 22.60 -16.19
C VAL A 322 -12.36 22.14 -17.13
N ALA A 323 -13.57 22.71 -16.99
CA ALA A 323 -14.70 22.41 -17.88
C ALA A 323 -14.39 22.71 -19.36
N GLN A 324 -13.74 23.83 -19.68
CA GLN A 324 -13.38 24.17 -21.06
C GLN A 324 -12.31 23.23 -21.65
N MET A 325 -11.33 22.84 -20.83
CA MET A 325 -10.32 21.85 -21.26
C MET A 325 -10.96 20.48 -21.50
N LEU A 326 -11.83 20.03 -20.59
CA LEU A 326 -12.53 18.75 -20.71
C LEU A 326 -13.52 18.74 -21.89
N GLN A 327 -14.28 19.81 -22.09
CA GLN A 327 -15.18 19.94 -23.23
C GLN A 327 -14.44 19.82 -24.58
N SER A 328 -13.24 20.42 -24.67
CA SER A 328 -12.42 20.36 -25.88
C SER A 328 -11.79 18.96 -26.10
N THR A 329 -11.74 18.11 -25.06
CA THR A 329 -11.11 16.78 -25.11
C THR A 329 -12.10 15.62 -25.14
N GLU A 330 -13.33 15.81 -24.68
CA GLU A 330 -14.35 14.76 -24.49
C GLU A 330 -14.55 13.87 -25.72
N ARG A 331 -14.45 14.44 -26.92
CA ARG A 331 -14.63 13.72 -28.20
C ARG A 331 -13.31 13.20 -28.81
N LYS A 332 -12.19 13.43 -28.14
CA LYS A 332 -10.84 13.26 -28.69
C LYS A 332 -10.04 12.19 -27.96
N MET A 333 -10.08 12.20 -26.63
CA MET A 333 -9.27 11.35 -25.74
C MET A 333 -10.03 11.07 -24.43
N VAL A 334 -9.62 10.05 -23.67
CA VAL A 334 -10.21 9.70 -22.37
C VAL A 334 -9.38 10.31 -21.24
N VAL A 335 -10.03 10.84 -20.20
CA VAL A 335 -9.37 11.33 -18.99
C VAL A 335 -9.00 10.16 -18.08
N GLU A 336 -7.72 10.00 -17.75
CA GLU A 336 -7.20 8.90 -16.94
C GLU A 336 -6.90 9.32 -15.48
N ASP A 337 -6.55 10.60 -15.26
CA ASP A 337 -6.23 11.18 -13.96
C ASP A 337 -6.45 12.70 -13.99
N VAL A 338 -6.90 13.27 -12.86
CA VAL A 338 -6.99 14.71 -12.62
C VAL A 338 -6.45 15.01 -11.23
N HIS A 339 -5.36 15.77 -11.16
CA HIS A 339 -4.71 16.14 -9.90
C HIS A 339 -4.62 17.66 -9.78
N ASN A 340 -5.13 18.22 -8.68
CA ASN A 340 -5.06 19.65 -8.41
C ASN A 340 -3.85 19.99 -7.54
N LEU A 341 -2.89 20.78 -8.06
CA LEU A 341 -1.72 21.26 -7.34
C LEU A 341 -1.83 22.75 -6.93
N GLY A 342 -3.01 23.37 -7.05
CA GLY A 342 -3.21 24.79 -6.72
C GLY A 342 -2.64 25.21 -5.35
N PRO A 343 -2.87 24.45 -4.26
CA PRO A 343 -2.31 24.77 -2.94
C PRO A 343 -0.79 24.71 -2.84
N ASP A 344 -0.11 24.10 -3.79
CA ASP A 344 1.35 23.96 -3.80
C ASP A 344 2.04 25.11 -4.54
N TYR A 345 1.31 25.80 -5.43
CA TYR A 345 1.92 26.89 -6.22
C TYR A 345 2.15 28.14 -5.39
N ASP A 346 1.35 28.40 -4.34
CA ASP A 346 1.59 29.55 -3.47
C ASP A 346 2.99 29.46 -2.83
N LYS A 347 3.38 28.28 -2.31
CA LYS A 347 4.70 28.01 -1.73
C LYS A 347 5.80 28.21 -2.75
N THR A 348 5.65 27.63 -3.95
CA THR A 348 6.63 27.79 -5.02
C THR A 348 6.85 29.27 -5.39
N LEU A 349 5.77 30.05 -5.51
CA LEU A 349 5.84 31.48 -5.78
C LEU A 349 6.48 32.26 -4.64
N MET A 350 6.23 31.88 -3.39
CA MET A 350 6.87 32.52 -2.23
C MET A 350 8.37 32.20 -2.15
N CYS A 351 8.81 30.97 -2.48
CA CYS A 351 10.24 30.67 -2.59
C CYS A 351 10.92 31.47 -3.70
N TRP A 352 10.28 31.61 -4.86
CA TRP A 352 10.80 32.47 -5.93
C TRP A 352 10.87 33.93 -5.50
N TYR A 353 9.86 34.41 -4.80
CA TYR A 353 9.84 35.76 -4.24
C TYR A 353 10.98 35.99 -3.24
N GLU A 354 11.19 35.07 -2.30
CA GLU A 354 12.28 35.16 -1.32
C GLU A 354 13.66 35.23 -2.00
N ARG A 355 13.91 34.36 -2.99
CA ARG A 355 15.14 34.39 -3.79
C ARG A 355 15.29 35.67 -4.58
N PHE A 356 14.22 36.14 -5.22
CA PHE A 356 14.19 37.41 -5.95
C PHE A 356 14.54 38.59 -5.04
N GLN A 357 13.95 38.67 -3.85
CA GLN A 357 14.22 39.72 -2.86
C GLN A 357 15.66 39.68 -2.33
N ASP A 358 16.19 38.48 -2.07
CA ASP A 358 17.58 38.31 -1.65
C ASP A 358 18.55 38.82 -2.73
N HIS A 359 18.33 38.46 -3.98
CA HIS A 359 19.14 38.95 -5.11
C HIS A 359 18.97 40.45 -5.37
N LEU A 360 17.77 40.99 -5.17
CA LEU A 360 17.53 42.43 -5.24
C LEU A 360 18.35 43.18 -4.17
N LYS A 361 18.35 42.69 -2.92
CA LYS A 361 19.14 43.27 -1.81
C LYS A 361 20.64 43.19 -2.04
N LYS A 362 21.11 42.11 -2.68
CA LYS A 362 22.52 41.91 -3.04
C LYS A 362 22.98 42.75 -4.23
N GLY A 363 22.06 43.44 -4.93
CA GLY A 363 22.38 44.24 -6.11
C GLY A 363 22.60 43.42 -7.38
N ASN A 364 22.14 42.15 -7.42
CA ASN A 364 22.32 41.27 -8.58
C ASN A 364 21.30 41.54 -9.71
N ILE A 365 20.29 42.40 -9.47
CA ILE A 365 19.23 42.72 -10.43
C ILE A 365 19.43 44.16 -10.94
N ASP A 366 20.06 44.27 -12.11
CA ASP A 366 20.29 45.55 -12.79
C ASP A 366 19.05 45.97 -13.61
N ARG A 367 18.02 46.48 -12.91
CA ARG A 367 16.75 46.94 -13.49
C ARG A 367 16.20 48.14 -12.73
N SER A 368 15.29 48.90 -13.36
CA SER A 368 14.68 50.07 -12.73
C SER A 368 13.83 49.71 -11.51
N GLU A 369 13.69 50.65 -10.56
CA GLU A 369 12.85 50.44 -9.35
C GLU A 369 11.42 50.04 -9.71
N VAL A 370 10.86 50.63 -10.77
CA VAL A 370 9.51 50.29 -11.27
C VAL A 370 9.44 48.83 -11.76
N PHE A 371 10.47 48.34 -12.43
CA PHE A 371 10.55 46.93 -12.84
C PHE A 371 10.64 46.00 -11.62
N CYS A 372 11.46 46.35 -10.64
CA CYS A 372 11.59 45.55 -9.42
C CYS A 372 10.27 45.49 -8.63
N ARG A 373 9.57 46.62 -8.48
CA ARG A 373 8.24 46.66 -7.85
C ARG A 373 7.16 45.93 -8.67
N MET A 374 7.28 45.90 -10.00
CA MET A 374 6.39 45.11 -10.86
C MET A 374 6.56 43.61 -10.58
N TRP A 375 7.79 43.12 -10.50
CA TRP A 375 8.08 41.71 -10.21
C TRP A 375 7.73 41.32 -8.77
N ASP A 376 8.01 42.20 -7.81
CA ASP A 376 7.56 42.08 -6.42
C ASP A 376 6.03 41.89 -6.33
N TYR A 377 5.28 42.76 -7.00
CA TYR A 377 3.83 42.67 -7.07
C TYR A 377 3.36 41.40 -7.79
N TYR A 378 3.99 41.04 -8.90
CA TYR A 378 3.61 39.88 -9.71
C TYR A 378 3.68 38.56 -8.94
N LEU A 379 4.82 38.26 -8.32
CA LEU A 379 5.02 36.99 -7.60
C LEU A 379 4.02 36.86 -6.44
N GLN A 380 3.84 37.94 -5.67
CA GLN A 380 2.94 37.97 -4.53
C GLN A 380 1.46 37.99 -4.95
N TYR A 381 1.09 38.66 -6.04
CA TYR A 381 -0.27 38.66 -6.58
C TYR A 381 -0.68 37.28 -7.07
N CYS A 382 0.21 36.57 -7.75
CA CYS A 382 -0.04 35.19 -8.16
C CYS A 382 -0.16 34.25 -6.95
N ALA A 383 0.70 34.39 -5.94
CA ALA A 383 0.62 33.58 -4.70
C ALA A 383 -0.71 33.81 -3.99
N ALA A 384 -1.12 35.08 -3.85
CA ALA A 384 -2.41 35.46 -3.29
C ALA A 384 -3.60 34.88 -4.09
N GLY A 385 -3.48 34.80 -5.42
CA GLY A 385 -4.50 34.20 -6.29
C GLY A 385 -4.80 32.73 -5.96
N PHE A 386 -3.75 31.92 -5.76
CA PHE A 386 -3.87 30.53 -5.34
C PHE A 386 -4.34 30.39 -3.89
N ARG A 387 -3.79 31.22 -2.99
CA ARG A 387 -4.17 31.20 -1.56
C ARG A 387 -5.64 31.56 -1.32
N ALA A 388 -6.13 32.57 -2.03
CA ALA A 388 -7.54 32.96 -2.04
C ALA A 388 -8.42 32.02 -2.89
N ARG A 389 -7.83 31.01 -3.53
CA ARG A 389 -8.48 30.04 -4.42
C ARG A 389 -9.32 30.69 -5.50
N THR A 390 -8.85 31.80 -6.07
CA THR A 390 -9.50 32.47 -7.21
C THR A 390 -9.14 31.81 -8.54
N ILE A 391 -8.02 31.10 -8.56
CA ILE A 391 -7.52 30.23 -9.63
C ILE A 391 -7.05 28.91 -9.01
N GLN A 392 -6.83 27.91 -9.86
CA GLN A 392 -6.35 26.57 -9.49
C GLN A 392 -5.22 26.16 -10.44
N LEU A 393 -4.57 25.05 -10.14
CA LEU A 393 -3.62 24.42 -11.05
C LEU A 393 -3.94 22.94 -11.14
N VAL A 394 -4.02 22.41 -12.36
CA VAL A 394 -4.38 21.02 -12.60
C VAL A 394 -3.36 20.35 -13.48
N GLN A 395 -3.15 19.07 -13.20
CA GLN A 395 -2.43 18.14 -14.04
C GLN A 395 -3.43 17.06 -14.48
N ILE A 396 -3.71 16.99 -15.78
CA ILE A 396 -4.68 16.06 -16.36
C ILE A 396 -3.95 15.08 -17.27
N VAL A 397 -4.21 13.78 -17.08
CA VAL A 397 -3.68 12.72 -17.95
C VAL A 397 -4.78 12.28 -18.90
N PHE A 398 -4.45 12.14 -20.19
CA PHE A 398 -5.35 11.65 -21.21
C PHE A 398 -4.77 10.46 -21.97
N SER A 399 -5.63 9.57 -22.48
CA SER A 399 -5.27 8.46 -23.38
C SER A 399 -6.01 8.55 -24.72
N LYS A 400 -5.34 8.16 -25.82
CA LYS A 400 -5.95 8.18 -27.18
C LYS A 400 -7.02 7.10 -27.38
N LYS A 401 -6.85 5.98 -26.68
CA LYS A 401 -7.80 4.88 -26.44
C LYS A 401 -7.44 4.30 -25.07
N ARG A 402 -8.40 3.63 -24.41
CA ARG A 402 -8.21 2.97 -23.11
C ARG A 402 -6.91 2.15 -23.17
N ALA A 403 -5.92 2.49 -22.34
CA ALA A 403 -4.78 1.61 -22.10
C ALA A 403 -5.35 0.24 -21.67
N ASP A 404 -4.68 -0.87 -21.98
CA ASP A 404 -5.08 -2.23 -21.55
C ASP A 404 -5.06 -2.34 -20.01
N ARG A 405 -6.06 -1.72 -19.39
CA ARG A 405 -6.20 -1.39 -17.97
C ARG A 405 -7.32 -2.24 -17.39
N TYR A 406 -7.37 -3.50 -17.79
CA TYR A 406 -8.10 -4.51 -17.03
C TYR A 406 -7.07 -5.26 -16.22
N ASP A 407 -7.29 -5.26 -14.92
CA ASP A 407 -6.53 -6.12 -14.02
C ASP A 407 -6.77 -7.57 -14.43
N ALA A 408 -5.75 -8.41 -14.30
CA ALA A 408 -5.83 -9.84 -14.57
C ALA A 408 -5.80 -10.62 -13.27
N ALA A 409 -6.75 -11.54 -13.11
CA ALA A 409 -6.87 -12.38 -11.92
C ALA A 409 -6.69 -13.86 -12.27
N ILE A 410 -5.99 -14.61 -11.41
CA ILE A 410 -6.02 -16.08 -11.41
C ILE A 410 -6.87 -16.55 -10.23
N VAL A 411 -7.90 -17.35 -10.49
CA VAL A 411 -8.77 -17.95 -9.46
C VAL A 411 -8.67 -19.47 -9.51
N THR A 412 -7.98 -20.07 -8.53
CA THR A 412 -7.88 -21.53 -8.44
C THR A 412 -9.19 -22.12 -7.91
N GLY A 413 -9.64 -23.24 -8.49
CA GLY A 413 -10.97 -23.80 -8.20
C GLY A 413 -12.14 -22.92 -8.69
N GLY A 414 -11.90 -22.05 -9.67
CA GLY A 414 -12.89 -21.07 -10.16
C GLY A 414 -14.09 -21.64 -10.94
N GLY A 415 -14.19 -22.95 -11.12
CA GLY A 415 -15.27 -23.59 -11.89
C GLY A 415 -16.58 -23.81 -11.12
N THR A 416 -16.56 -23.78 -9.77
CA THR A 416 -17.72 -24.11 -8.93
C THR A 416 -17.74 -23.32 -7.61
N GLY A 417 -18.90 -23.24 -6.95
CA GLY A 417 -19.04 -22.71 -5.60
C GLY A 417 -18.47 -21.29 -5.41
N ILE A 418 -17.76 -21.08 -4.29
CA ILE A 418 -17.14 -19.79 -3.92
C ILE A 418 -16.22 -19.28 -5.04
N GLY A 419 -15.34 -20.13 -5.59
CA GLY A 419 -14.42 -19.74 -6.65
C GLY A 419 -15.13 -19.24 -7.92
N LYS A 420 -16.26 -19.85 -8.29
CA LYS A 420 -17.07 -19.41 -9.44
C LYS A 420 -17.72 -18.04 -9.18
N SER A 421 -18.21 -17.82 -7.97
CA SER A 421 -18.78 -16.51 -7.55
C SER A 421 -17.74 -15.39 -7.64
N ILE A 422 -16.53 -15.64 -7.11
CA ILE A 422 -15.41 -14.69 -7.19
C ILE A 422 -15.04 -14.39 -8.64
N ALA A 423 -14.93 -15.42 -9.48
CA ALA A 423 -14.62 -15.26 -10.89
C ALA A 423 -15.69 -14.44 -11.64
N TYR A 424 -16.97 -14.67 -11.34
CA TYR A 424 -18.07 -13.89 -11.89
C TYR A 424 -17.99 -12.42 -11.47
N GLU A 425 -17.83 -12.12 -10.19
CA GLU A 425 -17.81 -10.73 -9.71
C GLU A 425 -16.59 -9.95 -10.24
N LEU A 426 -15.42 -10.58 -10.30
CA LEU A 426 -14.23 -9.97 -10.91
C LEU A 426 -14.48 -9.65 -12.39
N ALA A 427 -15.00 -10.60 -13.17
CA ALA A 427 -15.31 -10.38 -14.58
C ALA A 427 -16.42 -9.33 -14.76
N PHE A 428 -17.44 -9.32 -13.90
CA PHE A 428 -18.49 -8.31 -13.90
C PHE A 428 -17.90 -6.89 -13.74
N LEU A 429 -16.92 -6.72 -12.87
CA LEU A 429 -16.18 -5.46 -12.67
C LEU A 429 -15.16 -5.12 -13.77
N GLY A 430 -15.09 -5.93 -14.83
CA GLY A 430 -14.22 -5.70 -15.97
C GLY A 430 -12.86 -6.41 -15.91
N CYS A 431 -12.61 -7.27 -14.92
CA CYS A 431 -11.34 -8.01 -14.83
C CYS A 431 -11.22 -9.07 -15.92
N THR A 432 -9.99 -9.34 -16.37
CA THR A 432 -9.67 -10.56 -17.13
C THR A 432 -9.39 -11.68 -16.14
N VAL A 433 -10.23 -12.70 -16.10
CA VAL A 433 -10.17 -13.76 -15.10
C VAL A 433 -9.74 -15.07 -15.75
N VAL A 434 -8.65 -15.65 -15.25
CA VAL A 434 -8.25 -17.02 -15.54
C VAL A 434 -8.72 -17.92 -14.42
N ILE A 435 -9.68 -18.80 -14.70
CA ILE A 435 -10.11 -19.84 -13.77
C ILE A 435 -9.28 -21.12 -14.01
N ALA A 436 -8.81 -21.73 -12.93
CA ALA A 436 -7.93 -22.90 -12.99
C ALA A 436 -8.46 -24.09 -12.18
N ALA A 437 -8.57 -25.26 -12.82
CA ALA A 437 -8.96 -26.53 -12.18
C ALA A 437 -8.49 -27.74 -12.99
N ARG A 438 -8.64 -28.96 -12.45
CA ARG A 438 -8.13 -30.20 -13.08
C ARG A 438 -8.92 -30.63 -14.32
N ASN A 439 -10.24 -30.45 -14.34
CA ASN A 439 -11.09 -30.90 -15.44
C ASN A 439 -11.37 -29.73 -16.39
N LEU A 440 -10.74 -29.75 -17.57
CA LEU A 440 -10.79 -28.65 -18.54
C LEU A 440 -12.19 -28.45 -19.11
N GLU A 441 -12.90 -29.53 -19.46
CA GLU A 441 -14.22 -29.47 -20.09
C GLU A 441 -15.24 -28.77 -19.18
N ARG A 442 -15.33 -29.18 -17.91
CA ARG A 442 -16.20 -28.53 -16.92
C ARG A 442 -15.80 -27.07 -16.68
N LEU A 443 -14.50 -26.78 -16.74
CA LEU A 443 -13.98 -25.43 -16.52
C LEU A 443 -14.30 -24.51 -17.70
N GLN A 444 -14.20 -24.99 -18.93
CA GLN A 444 -14.60 -24.25 -20.14
C GLN A 444 -16.11 -23.95 -20.15
N ALA A 445 -16.93 -24.91 -19.74
CA ALA A 445 -18.37 -24.69 -19.57
C ALA A 445 -18.66 -23.61 -18.50
N ALA A 446 -17.94 -23.65 -17.38
CA ALA A 446 -18.05 -22.63 -16.34
C ALA A 446 -17.61 -21.24 -16.84
N ALA A 447 -16.48 -21.13 -17.55
CA ALA A 447 -16.00 -19.87 -18.12
C ALA A 447 -17.01 -19.27 -19.11
N THR A 448 -17.53 -20.10 -20.02
CA THR A 448 -18.55 -19.68 -20.99
C THR A 448 -19.80 -19.17 -20.29
N LYS A 449 -20.29 -19.91 -19.30
CA LYS A 449 -21.48 -19.52 -18.55
C LYS A 449 -21.28 -18.22 -17.78
N ILE A 450 -20.13 -18.04 -17.12
CA ILE A 450 -19.80 -16.78 -16.43
C ILE A 450 -19.76 -15.62 -17.44
N GLN A 451 -19.15 -15.83 -18.61
CA GLN A 451 -19.07 -14.81 -19.65
C GLN A 451 -20.45 -14.38 -20.16
N GLU A 452 -21.35 -15.35 -20.38
CA GLU A 452 -22.73 -15.10 -20.77
C GLU A 452 -23.49 -14.33 -19.69
N ASP A 453 -23.39 -14.77 -18.43
CA ASP A 453 -24.09 -14.14 -17.31
C ASP A 453 -23.60 -12.70 -17.07
N VAL A 454 -22.29 -12.44 -17.18
CA VAL A 454 -21.71 -11.10 -17.10
C VAL A 454 -22.23 -10.21 -18.25
N LYS A 455 -22.28 -10.73 -19.48
CA LYS A 455 -22.79 -9.98 -20.64
C LYS A 455 -24.29 -9.72 -20.57
N ALA A 456 -25.05 -10.64 -19.99
CA ALA A 456 -26.47 -10.45 -19.75
C ALA A 456 -26.74 -9.38 -18.68
N ALA A 457 -25.93 -9.37 -17.61
CA ALA A 457 -26.05 -8.40 -16.53
C ALA A 457 -25.56 -6.99 -16.92
N ASP A 458 -24.45 -6.91 -17.67
CA ASP A 458 -23.93 -5.67 -18.25
C ASP A 458 -23.38 -5.91 -19.67
N PRO A 459 -24.15 -5.55 -20.72
CA PRO A 459 -23.73 -5.69 -22.12
C PRO A 459 -22.44 -4.94 -22.46
N LYS A 460 -22.12 -3.88 -21.69
CA LYS A 460 -20.91 -3.06 -21.86
C LYS A 460 -19.74 -3.55 -21.03
N SER A 461 -19.91 -4.59 -20.21
CA SER A 461 -18.81 -5.15 -19.42
C SER A 461 -17.68 -5.61 -20.33
N LEU A 462 -16.47 -5.29 -19.93
CA LEU A 462 -15.25 -5.58 -20.68
C LEU A 462 -14.46 -6.75 -20.08
N GLY A 463 -15.01 -7.35 -19.01
CA GLY A 463 -14.40 -8.50 -18.37
C GLY A 463 -14.47 -9.74 -19.25
N SER A 464 -13.45 -10.57 -19.12
CA SER A 464 -13.34 -11.82 -19.87
C SER A 464 -12.96 -12.97 -18.97
N VAL A 465 -13.46 -14.18 -19.27
CA VAL A 465 -13.18 -15.38 -18.48
C VAL A 465 -12.55 -16.47 -19.34
N HIS A 466 -11.41 -16.99 -18.88
CA HIS A 466 -10.61 -17.97 -19.59
C HIS A 466 -10.35 -19.18 -18.69
N ALA A 467 -10.34 -20.37 -19.29
CA ALA A 467 -10.15 -21.63 -18.57
C ALA A 467 -8.79 -22.23 -18.90
N ILE A 468 -7.98 -22.52 -17.87
CA ILE A 468 -6.70 -23.23 -18.02
C ILE A 468 -6.68 -24.43 -17.08
N ALA A 469 -6.35 -25.61 -17.61
CA ALA A 469 -6.25 -26.82 -16.81
C ALA A 469 -5.01 -26.77 -15.91
N CYS A 470 -5.19 -26.99 -14.61
CA CYS A 470 -4.07 -27.01 -13.67
C CYS A 470 -4.36 -27.90 -12.46
N ASN A 471 -3.43 -28.82 -12.17
CA ASN A 471 -3.31 -29.46 -10.87
C ASN A 471 -2.30 -28.68 -10.01
N ILE A 472 -2.81 -27.91 -9.05
CA ILE A 472 -1.98 -27.07 -8.15
C ILE A 472 -0.96 -27.86 -7.32
N ARG A 473 -1.03 -29.19 -7.29
CA ARG A 473 -0.04 -30.06 -6.64
C ARG A 473 1.22 -30.26 -7.48
N SER A 474 1.23 -29.83 -8.75
CA SER A 474 2.34 -29.97 -9.69
C SER A 474 2.96 -28.61 -9.97
N GLU A 475 4.25 -28.45 -9.61
CA GLU A 475 5.01 -27.22 -9.84
C GLU A 475 5.14 -26.86 -11.33
N GLU A 476 5.24 -27.87 -12.19
CA GLU A 476 5.26 -27.71 -13.65
C GLU A 476 3.93 -27.14 -14.17
N GLN A 477 2.79 -27.72 -13.77
CA GLN A 477 1.48 -27.24 -14.22
C GLN A 477 1.14 -25.86 -13.64
N VAL A 478 1.58 -25.56 -12.43
CA VAL A 478 1.47 -24.20 -11.85
C VAL A 478 2.30 -23.21 -12.66
N SER A 479 3.51 -23.60 -13.08
CA SER A 479 4.36 -22.75 -13.93
C SER A 479 3.71 -22.47 -15.27
N ASN A 480 3.23 -23.52 -15.96
CA ASN A 480 2.56 -23.40 -17.25
C ASN A 480 1.31 -22.49 -17.17
N LEU A 481 0.48 -22.65 -16.13
CA LEU A 481 -0.68 -21.79 -15.91
C LEU A 481 -0.30 -20.30 -15.85
N VAL A 482 0.72 -19.96 -15.06
CA VAL A 482 1.15 -18.57 -14.87
C VAL A 482 1.84 -18.05 -16.14
N ASP A 483 2.66 -18.86 -16.79
CA ASP A 483 3.39 -18.47 -18.00
C ASP A 483 2.43 -18.27 -19.19
N GLU A 484 1.40 -19.11 -19.35
CA GLU A 484 0.34 -18.92 -20.34
C GLU A 484 -0.48 -17.66 -20.06
N THR A 485 -0.85 -17.44 -18.78
CA THR A 485 -1.57 -16.23 -18.36
C THR A 485 -0.77 -14.97 -18.72
N LEU A 486 0.53 -14.94 -18.39
CA LEU A 486 1.40 -13.81 -18.71
C LEU A 486 1.67 -13.70 -20.21
N LYS A 487 1.77 -14.81 -20.94
CA LYS A 487 1.93 -14.79 -22.39
C LYS A 487 0.73 -14.12 -23.05
N GLN A 488 -0.48 -14.45 -22.61
CA GLN A 488 -1.73 -13.97 -23.18
C GLN A 488 -2.10 -12.56 -22.73
N PHE A 489 -1.96 -12.25 -21.44
CA PHE A 489 -2.49 -11.02 -20.85
C PHE A 489 -1.41 -10.05 -20.36
N LYS A 490 -0.13 -10.46 -20.37
CA LYS A 490 1.04 -9.66 -19.95
C LYS A 490 1.07 -9.25 -18.47
N ARG A 491 0.06 -9.61 -17.68
CA ARG A 491 -0.08 -9.24 -16.27
C ARG A 491 -0.83 -10.26 -15.42
N VAL A 492 -0.60 -10.23 -14.10
CA VAL A 492 -1.37 -10.93 -13.06
C VAL A 492 -1.42 -10.06 -11.81
N ASP A 493 -2.48 -9.28 -11.64
CA ASP A 493 -2.62 -8.32 -10.54
C ASP A 493 -3.24 -8.96 -9.29
N PHE A 494 -4.09 -9.98 -9.50
CA PHE A 494 -4.81 -10.66 -8.44
C PHE A 494 -4.57 -12.17 -8.46
N LEU A 495 -4.31 -12.75 -7.30
CA LEU A 495 -4.32 -14.21 -7.10
C LEU A 495 -5.32 -14.59 -6.03
N VAL A 496 -6.27 -15.46 -6.36
CA VAL A 496 -7.21 -16.05 -5.41
C VAL A 496 -6.92 -17.54 -5.28
N ASN A 497 -6.33 -17.92 -4.16
CA ASN A 497 -6.12 -19.33 -3.81
C ASN A 497 -7.37 -19.88 -3.13
N ASN A 498 -8.29 -20.41 -3.94
CA ASN A 498 -9.55 -21.00 -3.47
C ASN A 498 -9.60 -22.53 -3.62
N ALA A 499 -8.78 -23.12 -4.50
CA ALA A 499 -8.76 -24.57 -4.69
C ALA A 499 -8.45 -25.30 -3.38
N GLY A 500 -9.28 -26.29 -3.03
CA GLY A 500 -9.10 -27.10 -1.83
C GLY A 500 -9.85 -28.42 -1.91
N GLY A 501 -9.44 -29.37 -1.07
CA GLY A 501 -10.08 -30.67 -0.90
C GLY A 501 -10.07 -31.11 0.56
N GLN A 502 -11.14 -31.80 0.98
CA GLN A 502 -11.30 -32.33 2.34
C GLN A 502 -12.34 -33.46 2.35
N PHE A 503 -12.34 -34.25 3.42
CA PHE A 503 -13.30 -35.31 3.69
C PHE A 503 -13.49 -35.43 5.20
N ARG A 504 -14.68 -35.83 5.67
CA ARG A 504 -14.97 -35.98 7.09
C ARG A 504 -14.45 -37.31 7.61
N SER A 505 -13.67 -37.29 8.68
CA SER A 505 -13.15 -38.47 9.38
C SER A 505 -12.60 -38.06 10.73
N LEU A 506 -12.82 -38.86 11.77
CA LEU A 506 -12.04 -38.72 13.01
C LEU A 506 -10.56 -38.88 12.68
N LEU A 507 -9.69 -38.13 13.35
CA LEU A 507 -8.27 -38.15 13.01
C LEU A 507 -7.66 -39.54 13.23
N SER A 508 -8.15 -40.30 14.23
CA SER A 508 -7.73 -41.68 14.50
C SER A 508 -7.80 -42.58 13.27
N ASP A 509 -8.72 -42.29 12.35
CA ASP A 509 -9.07 -43.13 11.19
C ASP A 509 -8.48 -42.57 9.88
N VAL A 510 -7.92 -41.35 9.91
CA VAL A 510 -7.25 -40.76 8.75
C VAL A 510 -5.93 -41.49 8.49
N SER A 511 -5.80 -42.09 7.30
CA SER A 511 -4.54 -42.69 6.84
C SER A 511 -3.50 -41.62 6.50
N LEU A 512 -2.21 -41.96 6.55
CA LEU A 512 -1.13 -41.04 6.14
C LEU A 512 -1.32 -40.56 4.70
N LYS A 513 -1.78 -41.44 3.80
CA LYS A 513 -2.10 -41.10 2.40
C LYS A 513 -3.24 -40.07 2.31
N GLY A 514 -4.30 -40.25 3.12
CA GLY A 514 -5.42 -39.30 3.19
C GLY A 514 -4.98 -37.93 3.72
N TRP A 515 -4.19 -37.90 4.79
CA TRP A 515 -3.58 -36.69 5.34
C TRP A 515 -2.74 -35.95 4.29
N GLN A 516 -1.82 -36.66 3.62
CA GLN A 516 -0.95 -36.08 2.60
C GLN A 516 -1.73 -35.54 1.39
N ALA A 517 -2.83 -36.17 0.99
CA ALA A 517 -3.65 -35.66 -0.12
C ALA A 517 -4.22 -34.26 0.17
N VAL A 518 -4.68 -34.04 1.41
CA VAL A 518 -5.23 -32.75 1.86
C VAL A 518 -4.12 -31.72 2.01
N MET A 519 -3.01 -32.08 2.66
CA MET A 519 -1.85 -31.18 2.82
C MET A 519 -1.28 -30.72 1.47
N ASN A 520 -1.13 -31.65 0.53
CA ASN A 520 -0.61 -31.30 -0.79
C ASN A 520 -1.53 -30.36 -1.57
N THR A 521 -2.84 -30.45 -1.36
CA THR A 521 -3.81 -29.61 -2.06
C THR A 521 -3.95 -28.25 -1.38
N ASN A 522 -4.25 -28.23 -0.08
CA ASN A 522 -4.68 -27.01 0.62
C ASN A 522 -3.50 -26.17 1.12
N LEU A 523 -2.34 -26.79 1.40
CA LEU A 523 -1.15 -26.11 1.91
C LEU A 523 -0.07 -25.99 0.81
N ASN A 524 0.43 -27.12 0.30
CA ASN A 524 1.55 -27.09 -0.65
C ASN A 524 1.16 -26.47 -2.00
N GLY A 525 -0.03 -26.77 -2.52
CA GLY A 525 -0.48 -26.20 -3.79
C GLY A 525 -0.67 -24.67 -3.73
N THR A 526 -1.23 -24.17 -2.62
CA THR A 526 -1.34 -22.73 -2.34
C THR A 526 0.04 -22.07 -2.24
N PHE A 527 1.02 -22.75 -1.62
CA PHE A 527 2.41 -22.28 -1.58
C PHE A 527 3.01 -22.18 -2.99
N LEU A 528 2.85 -23.21 -3.83
CA LEU A 528 3.39 -23.22 -5.21
C LEU A 528 2.79 -22.08 -6.06
N MET A 529 1.46 -21.90 -6.01
CA MET A 529 0.77 -20.82 -6.73
C MET A 529 1.26 -19.44 -6.30
N THR A 530 1.25 -19.19 -4.99
CA THR A 530 1.68 -17.90 -4.40
C THR A 530 3.13 -17.58 -4.76
N LYS A 531 4.03 -18.57 -4.66
CA LYS A 531 5.44 -18.41 -5.01
C LYS A 531 5.66 -18.12 -6.50
N LYS A 532 5.00 -18.86 -7.40
CA LYS A 532 5.20 -18.70 -8.86
C LYS A 532 4.69 -17.34 -9.34
N VAL A 533 3.51 -16.91 -8.91
CA VAL A 533 2.94 -15.61 -9.30
C VAL A 533 3.80 -14.45 -8.79
N TYR A 534 4.31 -14.55 -7.55
CA TYR A 534 5.26 -13.57 -7.01
C TYR A 534 6.47 -13.38 -7.91
N HIS A 535 7.17 -14.47 -8.22
CA HIS A 535 8.40 -14.41 -9.02
C HIS A 535 8.17 -14.01 -10.48
N ALA A 536 7.08 -14.46 -11.09
CA ALA A 536 6.85 -14.24 -12.51
C ALA A 536 6.35 -12.83 -12.82
N TYR A 537 5.72 -12.14 -11.85
CA TYR A 537 5.12 -10.82 -12.10
C TYR A 537 5.12 -9.89 -10.87
N MET A 538 4.51 -10.29 -9.75
CA MET A 538 4.17 -9.34 -8.67
C MET A 538 5.38 -8.77 -7.94
N LYS A 539 6.55 -9.43 -7.95
CA LYS A 539 7.77 -8.92 -7.29
C LYS A 539 8.17 -7.53 -7.79
N GLU A 540 8.00 -7.27 -9.08
CA GLU A 540 8.37 -6.00 -9.73
C GLU A 540 7.18 -5.05 -9.90
N HIS A 541 5.95 -5.58 -9.89
CA HIS A 541 4.75 -4.84 -10.28
C HIS A 541 3.74 -4.62 -9.13
N GLY A 542 3.94 -5.27 -7.98
CA GLY A 542 2.94 -5.35 -6.92
C GLY A 542 1.76 -6.27 -7.26
N GLY A 543 0.81 -6.39 -6.35
CA GLY A 543 -0.39 -7.22 -6.54
C GLY A 543 -1.15 -7.49 -5.25
N SER A 544 -2.31 -8.14 -5.35
CA SER A 544 -3.10 -8.58 -4.19
C SER A 544 -3.38 -10.08 -4.24
N ILE A 545 -3.17 -10.76 -3.11
CA ILE A 545 -3.33 -12.21 -2.95
C ILE A 545 -4.35 -12.47 -1.85
N VAL A 546 -5.37 -13.30 -2.14
CA VAL A 546 -6.35 -13.73 -1.15
C VAL A 546 -6.38 -15.26 -1.06
N ASN A 547 -6.16 -15.76 0.15
CA ASN A 547 -6.21 -17.19 0.45
C ASN A 547 -7.53 -17.56 1.15
N ILE A 548 -8.31 -18.47 0.59
CA ILE A 548 -9.54 -18.96 1.22
C ILE A 548 -9.20 -20.05 2.24
N ILE A 549 -9.44 -19.77 3.51
CA ILE A 549 -9.19 -20.67 4.65
C ILE A 549 -10.51 -21.07 5.34
N ILE A 550 -10.47 -21.53 6.59
CA ILE A 550 -11.65 -21.82 7.43
C ILE A 550 -11.49 -21.12 8.78
N LEU A 551 -12.50 -21.20 9.66
CA LEU A 551 -12.47 -20.59 11.00
C LEU A 551 -11.56 -21.34 11.99
N LEU A 552 -10.37 -20.86 12.25
CA LEU A 552 -9.35 -21.66 12.95
C LEU A 552 -9.39 -21.57 14.49
N ASP A 553 -10.19 -20.68 15.06
CA ASP A 553 -10.19 -20.33 16.48
C ASP A 553 -10.47 -21.50 17.45
N LYS A 554 -11.15 -22.56 17.00
CA LYS A 554 -11.61 -23.67 17.85
C LYS A 554 -11.08 -25.06 17.44
N GLY A 555 -10.17 -25.14 16.46
CA GLY A 555 -9.91 -26.40 15.75
C GLY A 555 -11.15 -26.89 14.97
N HIS A 556 -11.06 -28.03 14.28
CA HIS A 556 -12.20 -28.63 13.58
C HIS A 556 -12.25 -30.15 13.74
N PRO A 557 -12.90 -30.66 14.80
CA PRO A 557 -13.10 -32.09 15.00
C PRO A 557 -13.76 -32.76 13.78
N GLY A 558 -13.20 -33.87 13.34
CA GLY A 558 -13.64 -34.60 12.14
C GLY A 558 -13.15 -34.01 10.80
N LEU A 559 -12.43 -32.88 10.83
CA LEU A 559 -11.78 -32.23 9.68
C LEU A 559 -10.37 -31.71 10.04
N ALA A 560 -9.73 -32.30 11.04
CA ALA A 560 -8.47 -31.83 11.61
C ALA A 560 -7.33 -31.68 10.57
N HIS A 561 -7.28 -32.55 9.55
CA HIS A 561 -6.34 -32.43 8.42
C HIS A 561 -6.53 -31.14 7.60
N SER A 562 -7.79 -30.75 7.35
CA SER A 562 -8.09 -29.54 6.59
C SER A 562 -7.79 -28.28 7.40
N ALA A 563 -8.13 -28.29 8.69
CA ALA A 563 -7.85 -27.19 9.60
C ALA A 563 -6.35 -26.97 9.83
N ALA A 564 -5.59 -28.05 10.01
CA ALA A 564 -4.13 -27.99 10.08
C ALA A 564 -3.52 -27.38 8.81
N ALA A 565 -3.97 -27.80 7.62
CA ALA A 565 -3.48 -27.26 6.35
C ALA A 565 -3.78 -25.75 6.20
N ARG A 566 -5.01 -25.33 6.55
CA ARG A 566 -5.46 -23.93 6.41
C ARG A 566 -4.87 -23.00 7.48
N ALA A 567 -4.57 -23.50 8.68
CA ALA A 567 -3.77 -22.78 9.68
C ALA A 567 -2.34 -22.52 9.20
N GLY A 568 -1.74 -23.49 8.50
CA GLY A 568 -0.47 -23.30 7.84
C GLY A 568 -0.49 -22.14 6.83
N ILE A 569 -1.58 -22.01 6.07
CA ILE A 569 -1.77 -20.92 5.10
C ILE A 569 -2.02 -19.57 5.77
N GLU A 570 -2.74 -19.53 6.88
CA GLU A 570 -2.93 -18.28 7.62
C GLU A 570 -1.58 -17.74 8.14
N SER A 571 -0.79 -18.60 8.78
CA SER A 571 0.55 -18.22 9.29
C SER A 571 1.51 -17.86 8.15
N LEU A 572 1.44 -18.57 7.02
CA LEU A 572 2.18 -18.23 5.81
C LEU A 572 1.81 -16.82 5.32
N SER A 573 0.51 -16.51 5.22
CA SER A 573 0.01 -15.20 4.74
C SER A 573 0.50 -14.05 5.62
N LYS A 574 0.45 -14.20 6.95
CA LYS A 574 1.00 -13.22 7.91
C LYS A 574 2.51 -13.02 7.78
N SER A 575 3.25 -14.07 7.42
CA SER A 575 4.69 -13.96 7.21
C SER A 575 5.01 -13.24 5.89
N LEU A 576 4.30 -13.61 4.82
CA LEU A 576 4.48 -13.05 3.48
C LEU A 576 4.07 -11.58 3.39
N SER A 577 3.09 -11.13 4.17
CA SER A 577 2.69 -9.72 4.22
C SER A 577 3.82 -8.81 4.68
N VAL A 578 4.70 -9.31 5.54
CA VAL A 578 5.90 -8.59 6.01
C VAL A 578 7.04 -8.77 5.00
N GLU A 579 7.30 -9.99 4.55
CA GLU A 579 8.42 -10.29 3.64
C GLU A 579 8.28 -9.57 2.28
N TRP A 580 7.07 -9.37 1.77
CA TRP A 580 6.81 -8.83 0.43
C TRP A 580 6.22 -7.41 0.41
N ALA A 581 6.17 -6.75 1.56
CA ALA A 581 5.67 -5.38 1.66
C ALA A 581 6.42 -4.39 0.75
N SER A 582 7.75 -4.57 0.60
CA SER A 582 8.59 -3.72 -0.25
C SER A 582 8.30 -3.87 -1.75
N SER A 583 7.71 -4.99 -2.16
CA SER A 583 7.23 -5.22 -3.53
C SER A 583 5.82 -4.65 -3.77
N GLY A 584 5.19 -4.03 -2.76
CA GLY A 584 3.83 -3.49 -2.89
C GLY A 584 2.76 -4.58 -2.97
N ILE A 585 2.96 -5.70 -2.30
CA ILE A 585 2.04 -6.84 -2.30
C ILE A 585 1.19 -6.85 -1.05
N ASN A 586 -0.13 -6.95 -1.24
CA ASN A 586 -1.08 -7.22 -0.16
C ASN A 586 -1.44 -8.70 -0.17
N ILE A 587 -1.38 -9.36 0.99
CA ILE A 587 -1.75 -10.77 1.11
C ILE A 587 -2.60 -10.99 2.35
N ASN A 588 -3.81 -11.51 2.18
CA ASN A 588 -4.79 -11.69 3.24
C ASN A 588 -5.49 -13.04 3.14
N CYS A 589 -6.21 -13.39 4.21
CA CYS A 589 -7.06 -14.56 4.30
C CYS A 589 -8.54 -14.18 4.41
N VAL A 590 -9.41 -14.99 3.82
CA VAL A 590 -10.84 -14.98 4.11
C VAL A 590 -11.21 -16.33 4.70
N ALA A 591 -11.87 -16.33 5.86
CA ALA A 591 -12.31 -17.51 6.59
C ALA A 591 -13.85 -17.61 6.56
N PRO A 592 -14.44 -18.34 5.60
CA PRO A 592 -15.88 -18.52 5.55
C PRO A 592 -16.36 -19.50 6.63
N GLY A 593 -17.54 -19.23 7.17
CA GLY A 593 -18.26 -20.13 8.07
C GLY A 593 -19.09 -21.17 7.33
N VAL A 594 -20.34 -21.39 7.78
CA VAL A 594 -21.28 -22.31 7.13
C VAL A 594 -21.87 -21.62 5.89
N ILE A 595 -21.30 -21.88 4.72
CA ILE A 595 -21.69 -21.24 3.45
C ILE A 595 -22.48 -22.20 2.56
N LEU A 596 -23.61 -21.74 2.03
CA LEU A 596 -24.39 -22.43 1.02
C LEU A 596 -23.62 -22.45 -0.30
N SER A 597 -23.02 -23.59 -0.63
CA SER A 597 -22.27 -23.77 -1.88
C SER A 597 -22.39 -25.20 -2.40
N SER A 598 -22.02 -25.42 -3.67
CA SER A 598 -21.95 -26.77 -4.26
C SER A 598 -21.00 -27.71 -3.52
N GLY A 599 -20.12 -27.20 -2.64
CA GLY A 599 -19.27 -28.02 -1.78
C GLY A 599 -20.06 -28.92 -0.80
N ILE A 600 -21.30 -28.55 -0.46
CA ILE A 600 -22.19 -29.30 0.44
C ILE A 600 -22.57 -30.67 -0.16
N GLU A 601 -22.64 -30.78 -1.48
CA GLU A 601 -23.01 -32.00 -2.21
C GLU A 601 -22.01 -33.15 -1.99
N ASN A 602 -20.78 -32.85 -1.52
CA ASN A 602 -19.77 -33.85 -1.21
C ASN A 602 -20.02 -34.59 0.12
N TYR A 603 -21.09 -34.25 0.85
CA TYR A 603 -21.43 -34.85 2.13
C TYR A 603 -22.76 -35.62 2.05
N PRO A 604 -22.84 -36.85 2.57
CA PRO A 604 -24.11 -37.56 2.72
C PRO A 604 -25.09 -36.74 3.55
N ASN A 605 -26.31 -36.50 3.03
CA ASN A 605 -27.32 -35.62 3.63
C ASN A 605 -26.79 -34.19 3.94
N GLY A 606 -25.88 -33.68 3.12
CA GLY A 606 -25.18 -32.43 3.34
C GLY A 606 -26.11 -31.23 3.58
N ALA A 607 -27.17 -31.08 2.78
CA ALA A 607 -28.11 -29.96 2.93
C ALA A 607 -28.71 -29.88 4.34
N ASP A 608 -29.31 -30.97 4.83
CA ASP A 608 -29.91 -31.02 6.17
C ASP A 608 -28.87 -30.84 7.29
N MET A 609 -27.68 -31.40 7.10
CA MET A 609 -26.59 -31.31 8.07
C MET A 609 -26.10 -29.86 8.24
N PHE A 610 -25.87 -29.15 7.13
CA PHE A 610 -25.36 -27.78 7.15
C PHE A 610 -26.43 -26.78 7.62
N VAL A 611 -27.72 -27.01 7.30
CA VAL A 611 -28.84 -26.22 7.85
C VAL A 611 -28.91 -26.36 9.37
N LYS A 612 -28.86 -27.59 9.91
CA LYS A 612 -28.84 -27.82 11.37
C LYS A 612 -27.60 -27.24 12.04
N ALA A 613 -26.45 -27.28 11.37
CA ALA A 613 -25.23 -26.67 11.88
C ALA A 613 -25.38 -25.14 11.99
N ALA A 614 -25.85 -24.47 10.93
CA ALA A 614 -26.08 -23.03 10.93
C ALA A 614 -27.04 -22.58 12.04
N ASP A 615 -28.16 -23.29 12.23
CA ASP A 615 -29.11 -23.02 13.31
C ASP A 615 -28.46 -23.13 14.71
N LYS A 616 -27.54 -24.08 14.89
CA LYS A 616 -26.91 -24.34 16.18
C LYS A 616 -25.75 -23.38 16.51
N VAL A 617 -24.85 -23.12 15.56
CA VAL A 617 -23.55 -22.48 15.85
C VAL A 617 -23.39 -21.07 15.30
N THR A 618 -24.24 -20.65 14.35
CA THR A 618 -24.18 -19.31 13.76
C THR A 618 -25.18 -18.39 14.48
N ALA A 619 -24.73 -17.23 14.96
CA ALA A 619 -25.62 -16.29 15.66
C ALA A 619 -26.70 -15.73 14.72
N ALA A 620 -26.38 -15.57 13.43
CA ALA A 620 -27.33 -15.16 12.39
C ALA A 620 -28.40 -16.21 12.04
N LYS A 621 -28.33 -17.45 12.57
CA LYS A 621 -29.29 -18.54 12.36
C LYS A 621 -29.59 -18.90 10.90
N ARG A 622 -28.64 -18.60 10.01
CA ARG A 622 -28.69 -18.94 8.58
C ARG A 622 -27.30 -19.28 8.07
N MET A 623 -27.25 -19.94 6.92
CA MET A 623 -26.02 -20.07 6.14
C MET A 623 -25.67 -18.73 5.50
N GLY A 624 -24.37 -18.49 5.33
CA GLY A 624 -23.86 -17.42 4.46
C GLY A 624 -23.98 -17.80 2.99
N SER A 625 -23.96 -16.82 2.09
CA SER A 625 -23.97 -17.04 0.65
C SER A 625 -22.55 -16.99 0.05
N VAL A 626 -22.39 -17.48 -1.18
CA VAL A 626 -21.09 -17.39 -1.89
C VAL A 626 -20.75 -15.94 -2.25
N GLU A 627 -21.77 -15.11 -2.49
CA GLU A 627 -21.69 -13.67 -2.79
C GLU A 627 -21.16 -12.87 -1.59
N GLU A 628 -21.60 -13.23 -0.37
CA GLU A 628 -21.07 -12.61 0.86
C GLU A 628 -19.57 -12.89 1.03
N VAL A 629 -19.10 -14.08 0.61
CA VAL A 629 -17.67 -14.43 0.62
C VAL A 629 -16.92 -13.71 -0.50
N SER A 630 -17.47 -13.66 -1.73
CA SER A 630 -16.80 -12.98 -2.84
C SER A 630 -16.67 -11.48 -2.62
N ALA A 631 -17.67 -10.82 -2.03
CA ALA A 631 -17.59 -9.41 -1.67
C ALA A 631 -16.39 -9.10 -0.75
N SER A 632 -16.13 -9.95 0.25
CA SER A 632 -14.96 -9.83 1.14
C SER A 632 -13.64 -10.04 0.41
N VAL A 633 -13.59 -10.98 -0.54
CA VAL A 633 -12.40 -11.20 -1.39
C VAL A 633 -12.16 -9.97 -2.26
N LEU A 634 -13.19 -9.43 -2.89
CA LEU A 634 -13.11 -8.26 -3.75
C LEU A 634 -12.64 -7.02 -2.98
N TYR A 635 -13.08 -6.83 -1.73
CA TYR A 635 -12.58 -5.77 -0.87
C TYR A 635 -11.05 -5.82 -0.72
N TYR A 636 -10.49 -6.99 -0.39
CA TYR A 636 -9.04 -7.18 -0.25
C TYR A 636 -8.27 -7.04 -1.58
N LEU A 637 -8.88 -7.42 -2.71
CA LEU A 637 -8.27 -7.25 -4.02
C LEU A 637 -8.30 -5.79 -4.50
N SER A 638 -9.32 -5.02 -4.08
CA SER A 638 -9.52 -3.64 -4.50
C SER A 638 -8.54 -2.65 -3.83
N PRO A 639 -8.36 -1.44 -4.39
CA PRO A 639 -7.63 -0.37 -3.73
C PRO A 639 -8.17 0.00 -2.32
N ALA A 640 -9.44 -0.30 -2.00
CA ALA A 640 -10.00 -0.06 -0.67
C ALA A 640 -9.35 -0.94 0.40
N GLY A 641 -8.95 -2.17 0.04
CA GLY A 641 -8.13 -3.06 0.89
C GLY A 641 -6.63 -2.76 0.83
N GLY A 642 -6.21 -1.69 0.15
CA GLY A 642 -4.82 -1.41 -0.20
C GLY A 642 -3.84 -1.25 0.97
N TYR A 643 -4.34 -1.00 2.19
CA TYR A 643 -3.55 -0.90 3.41
C TYR A 643 -3.76 -2.08 4.38
N VAL A 644 -4.61 -3.04 4.02
CA VAL A 644 -4.89 -4.22 4.83
C VAL A 644 -4.07 -5.39 4.28
N THR A 645 -3.12 -5.89 5.07
CA THR A 645 -2.23 -7.01 4.69
C THR A 645 -1.87 -7.84 5.92
N GLY A 646 -1.77 -9.16 5.77
CA GLY A 646 -1.59 -10.10 6.88
C GLY A 646 -2.84 -10.34 7.72
N ASP A 647 -4.01 -9.91 7.26
CA ASP A 647 -5.28 -10.01 7.98
C ASP A 647 -6.06 -11.28 7.61
N THR A 648 -6.99 -11.68 8.48
CA THR A 648 -7.95 -12.76 8.25
C THR A 648 -9.37 -12.24 8.49
N MET A 649 -10.16 -12.04 7.43
CA MET A 649 -11.57 -11.66 7.55
C MET A 649 -12.46 -12.89 7.77
N HIS A 650 -13.25 -12.87 8.85
CA HIS A 650 -14.26 -13.88 9.12
C HIS A 650 -15.58 -13.53 8.42
N VAL A 651 -16.12 -14.46 7.63
CA VAL A 651 -17.42 -14.34 6.96
C VAL A 651 -18.31 -15.49 7.45
N ASP A 652 -18.82 -15.36 8.68
CA ASP A 652 -19.32 -16.51 9.44
C ASP A 652 -20.61 -16.30 10.25
N GLY A 653 -21.17 -15.09 10.26
CA GLY A 653 -22.36 -14.76 11.05
C GLY A 653 -22.14 -14.85 12.56
N ALA A 654 -20.94 -14.50 13.03
CA ALA A 654 -20.50 -14.49 14.43
C ALA A 654 -20.47 -15.88 15.08
N ASN A 655 -19.67 -16.78 14.53
CA ASN A 655 -19.44 -18.12 15.08
C ASN A 655 -18.41 -18.07 16.24
N LEU A 656 -18.63 -17.20 17.23
CA LEU A 656 -17.64 -16.88 18.28
C LEU A 656 -17.49 -17.97 19.36
N PRO A 657 -16.30 -18.14 19.98
CA PRO A 657 -16.13 -18.91 21.21
C PRO A 657 -16.63 -18.11 22.43
N ARG A 658 -17.31 -18.77 23.38
CA ARG A 658 -17.55 -18.22 24.72
C ARG A 658 -16.28 -18.43 25.55
N THR A 659 -15.75 -17.38 26.16
CA THR A 659 -14.67 -17.48 27.17
C THR A 659 -15.00 -16.65 28.40
N SER A 660 -14.77 -17.24 29.58
CA SER A 660 -14.89 -16.61 30.91
C SER A 660 -13.50 -16.48 31.55
N ILE A 661 -13.24 -15.36 32.23
CA ILE A 661 -11.96 -14.97 32.86
C ILE A 661 -12.11 -14.97 34.39
N THR A 662 -11.04 -15.30 35.15
CA THR A 662 -10.49 -14.65 36.39
C THR A 662 -9.66 -15.65 37.27
N PRO A 663 -8.89 -15.24 38.33
CA PRO A 663 -7.55 -14.62 38.27
C PRO A 663 -6.44 -15.30 39.15
N LYS A 664 -5.22 -14.73 39.10
CA LYS A 664 -3.88 -15.12 39.64
C LYS A 664 -3.72 -15.41 41.16
N MET A 665 -2.67 -16.21 41.48
CA MET A 665 -1.83 -16.08 42.70
C MET A 665 -0.33 -16.31 42.40
N ILE A 666 0.56 -15.76 43.24
CA ILE A 666 2.04 -15.74 43.13
C ILE A 666 2.69 -16.30 44.41
N ARG A 667 3.79 -17.07 44.30
CA ARG A 667 5.02 -17.17 45.18
C ARG A 667 5.75 -18.52 44.94
N GLU A 668 7.02 -18.81 45.24
CA GLU A 668 8.30 -18.14 45.61
C GLU A 668 9.43 -19.16 45.25
N ALA A 669 10.64 -18.72 44.85
CA ALA A 669 11.64 -19.53 44.13
C ALA A 669 12.85 -19.92 44.99
N ASN A 670 13.18 -21.23 45.14
CA ASN A 670 14.51 -21.72 45.53
C ASN A 670 14.74 -23.26 45.40
N ALA A 671 13.99 -23.98 44.56
CA ALA A 671 14.12 -25.45 44.39
C ALA A 671 14.61 -25.85 42.98
N LEU A 672 15.28 -27.01 42.87
CA LEU A 672 15.77 -27.63 41.62
C LEU A 672 14.68 -27.84 40.57
N SER A 673 13.44 -28.05 41.02
CA SER A 673 12.20 -27.97 40.27
C SER A 673 11.18 -27.25 41.16
N ILE A 674 10.22 -26.52 40.59
CA ILE A 674 9.09 -25.97 41.36
C ILE A 674 8.12 -27.08 41.83
N TYR A 675 8.27 -28.29 41.30
CA TYR A 675 7.41 -29.42 41.60
C TYR A 675 7.98 -30.29 42.72
N ARG A 676 7.09 -30.87 43.52
CA ARG A 676 7.49 -31.75 44.65
C ARG A 676 8.26 -32.99 44.14
N PRO A 677 9.32 -33.45 44.84
CA PRO A 677 9.99 -34.71 44.51
C PRO A 677 9.01 -35.89 44.44
N GLY A 678 9.24 -36.80 43.49
CA GLY A 678 8.42 -38.01 43.31
C GLY A 678 7.03 -37.76 42.69
N LEU A 679 6.74 -36.55 42.19
CA LEU A 679 5.46 -36.20 41.56
C LEU A 679 5.02 -37.20 40.48
N PHE A 680 5.97 -37.78 39.75
CA PHE A 680 5.73 -38.68 38.62
C PHE A 680 6.17 -40.12 38.88
N HIS A 681 6.29 -40.55 40.15
CA HIS A 681 6.63 -41.93 40.48
C HIS A 681 5.70 -42.94 39.79
N GLY A 682 6.32 -43.96 39.17
CA GLY A 682 5.61 -45.03 38.47
C GLY A 682 4.99 -44.63 37.13
N LYS A 683 5.28 -43.42 36.63
CA LYS A 683 4.83 -42.93 35.33
C LYS A 683 5.90 -43.15 34.26
N VAL A 684 5.46 -43.37 33.02
CA VAL A 684 6.35 -43.52 31.85
C VAL A 684 6.10 -42.41 30.85
N ALA A 685 7.17 -41.70 30.46
CA ALA A 685 7.14 -40.64 29.47
C ALA A 685 7.93 -41.00 28.22
N ILE A 686 7.46 -40.60 27.04
CA ILE A 686 8.25 -40.57 25.80
C ILE A 686 8.54 -39.11 25.44
N VAL A 687 9.82 -38.76 25.26
CA VAL A 687 10.27 -37.43 24.84
C VAL A 687 11.01 -37.54 23.50
N THR A 688 10.36 -37.12 22.42
CA THR A 688 11.02 -37.06 21.10
C THR A 688 11.96 -35.86 21.02
N GLY A 689 13.12 -36.02 20.40
CA GLY A 689 14.18 -35.01 20.43
C GLY A 689 14.83 -34.83 21.81
N GLY A 690 14.75 -35.82 22.70
CA GLY A 690 15.24 -35.75 24.08
C GLY A 690 16.77 -35.75 24.26
N GLY A 691 17.56 -35.75 23.17
CA GLY A 691 19.02 -35.82 23.25
C GLY A 691 19.74 -34.48 23.48
N THR A 692 19.09 -33.34 23.24
CA THR A 692 19.70 -32.01 23.28
C THR A 692 18.71 -30.93 23.72
N GLY A 693 19.22 -29.80 24.23
CA GLY A 693 18.45 -28.57 24.49
C GLY A 693 17.19 -28.78 25.33
N ILE A 694 16.08 -28.18 24.88
CA ILE A 694 14.76 -28.21 25.55
C ILE A 694 14.33 -29.65 25.87
N GLY A 695 14.39 -30.56 24.89
CA GLY A 695 13.99 -31.95 25.07
C GLY A 695 14.82 -32.70 26.13
N ARG A 696 16.12 -32.42 26.21
CA ARG A 696 17.00 -32.99 27.24
C ARG A 696 16.66 -32.47 28.64
N CYS A 697 16.40 -31.16 28.76
CA CYS A 697 15.98 -30.55 30.02
C CYS A 697 14.65 -31.14 30.53
N ILE A 698 13.65 -31.28 29.65
CA ILE A 698 12.36 -31.93 29.97
C ILE A 698 12.58 -33.37 30.46
N ALA A 699 13.42 -34.14 29.76
CA ALA A 699 13.71 -35.52 30.15
C ALA A 699 14.42 -35.59 31.51
N HIS A 700 15.36 -34.68 31.78
CA HIS A 700 16.04 -34.57 33.07
C HIS A 700 15.06 -34.25 34.20
N GLU A 701 14.20 -33.25 34.04
CA GLU A 701 13.26 -32.83 35.09
C GLU A 701 12.16 -33.87 35.34
N LEU A 702 11.65 -34.55 34.31
CA LEU A 702 10.74 -35.67 34.48
C LEU A 702 11.39 -36.81 35.29
N ALA A 703 12.64 -37.15 34.97
CA ALA A 703 13.38 -38.20 35.66
C ALA A 703 13.71 -37.82 37.12
N SER A 704 14.07 -36.56 37.40
CA SER A 704 14.35 -36.08 38.76
C SER A 704 13.12 -36.17 39.68
N LEU A 705 11.93 -35.99 39.10
CA LEU A 705 10.63 -36.11 39.75
C LEU A 705 10.06 -37.54 39.77
N GLY A 706 10.86 -38.55 39.38
CA GLY A 706 10.56 -39.97 39.55
C GLY A 706 9.89 -40.65 38.35
N CYS A 707 9.82 -40.00 37.19
CA CYS A 707 9.30 -40.59 35.96
C CYS A 707 10.34 -41.49 35.28
N THR A 708 9.92 -42.64 34.74
CA THR A 708 10.73 -43.36 33.75
C THR A 708 10.59 -42.69 32.39
N VAL A 709 11.70 -42.26 31.78
CA VAL A 709 11.69 -41.46 30.56
C VAL A 709 12.35 -42.21 29.41
N VAL A 710 11.64 -42.40 28.32
CA VAL A 710 12.18 -42.84 27.03
C VAL A 710 12.53 -41.60 26.21
N ILE A 711 13.81 -41.43 25.87
CA ILE A 711 14.25 -40.36 24.97
C ILE A 711 14.45 -40.92 23.57
N ALA A 712 13.90 -40.24 22.55
CA ALA A 712 13.93 -40.72 21.18
C ALA A 712 14.54 -39.70 20.21
N ALA A 713 15.58 -40.09 19.46
CA ALA A 713 16.19 -39.26 18.42
C ALA A 713 16.92 -40.10 17.36
N ARG A 714 17.34 -39.46 16.26
CA ARG A 714 17.98 -40.14 15.12
C ARG A 714 19.45 -40.53 15.35
N ASN A 715 20.19 -39.78 16.17
CA ASN A 715 21.62 -39.99 16.39
C ASN A 715 21.82 -40.79 17.68
N ALA A 716 22.22 -42.06 17.53
CA ALA A 716 22.38 -43.00 18.64
C ALA A 716 23.43 -42.56 19.65
N GLU A 717 24.59 -42.09 19.18
CA GLU A 717 25.71 -41.66 20.03
C GLU A 717 25.31 -40.49 20.94
N ARG A 718 24.78 -39.40 20.37
CA ARG A 718 24.32 -38.24 21.16
C ARG A 718 23.20 -38.62 22.12
N LEU A 719 22.31 -39.52 21.73
CA LEU A 719 21.19 -39.96 22.55
C LEU A 719 21.66 -40.79 23.75
N ASN A 720 22.64 -41.68 23.55
CA ASN A 720 23.24 -42.47 24.63
C ASN A 720 24.00 -41.57 25.62
N VAL A 721 24.80 -40.63 25.12
CA VAL A 721 25.51 -39.65 25.96
C VAL A 721 24.52 -38.81 26.79
N ALA A 722 23.40 -38.38 26.19
CA ALA A 722 22.37 -37.64 26.92
C ALA A 722 21.74 -38.47 28.04
N ALA A 723 21.41 -39.74 27.78
CA ALA A 723 20.86 -40.64 28.79
C ALA A 723 21.85 -40.85 29.96
N GLU A 724 23.13 -41.10 29.67
CA GLU A 724 24.17 -41.26 30.68
C GLU A 724 24.39 -39.98 31.51
N THR A 725 24.41 -38.82 30.85
CA THR A 725 24.54 -37.52 31.51
C THR A 725 23.39 -37.26 32.47
N ILE A 726 22.14 -37.52 32.06
CA ILE A 726 20.99 -37.35 32.96
C ILE A 726 21.10 -38.31 34.15
N ARG A 727 21.43 -39.59 33.91
CA ARG A 727 21.58 -40.58 34.99
C ARG A 727 22.69 -40.17 35.98
N SER A 728 23.82 -39.66 35.50
CA SER A 728 24.94 -39.26 36.36
C SER A 728 24.62 -38.03 37.21
N GLN A 729 23.91 -37.04 36.67
CA GLN A 729 23.49 -35.85 37.40
C GLN A 729 22.46 -36.15 38.49
N LEU A 730 21.64 -37.18 38.31
CA LEU A 730 20.62 -37.57 39.29
C LEU A 730 21.17 -38.41 40.45
N ASN A 731 22.39 -38.97 40.35
CA ASN A 731 23.00 -39.89 41.32
C ASN A 731 23.37 -39.31 42.70
N ALA A 732 22.85 -38.13 43.07
CA ALA A 732 23.21 -37.44 44.32
C ALA A 732 22.35 -37.77 45.56
N ASP A 733 21.23 -38.52 45.43
CA ASP A 733 20.26 -38.69 46.54
C ASP A 733 19.99 -40.15 46.98
N GLY A 734 20.87 -41.12 46.67
CA GLY A 734 20.74 -42.50 47.17
C GLY A 734 19.58 -43.34 46.58
N ARG A 735 18.96 -42.89 45.47
CA ARG A 735 17.95 -43.66 44.70
C ARG A 735 18.64 -44.58 43.67
N ASP A 736 18.09 -45.77 43.39
CA ASP A 736 18.58 -46.63 42.29
C ASP A 736 18.12 -46.07 40.93
N LEU A 737 18.96 -45.22 40.35
CA LEU A 737 18.66 -44.44 39.15
C LEU A 737 19.24 -45.06 37.86
N LYS A 738 19.75 -46.30 37.91
CA LYS A 738 20.36 -46.95 36.73
C LYS A 738 19.37 -47.17 35.58
N ASN A 739 18.06 -47.18 35.86
CA ASN A 739 16.99 -47.49 34.91
C ASN A 739 15.94 -46.38 34.73
N VAL A 740 16.25 -45.10 34.98
CA VAL A 740 15.24 -44.01 34.86
C VAL A 740 15.12 -43.41 33.46
N VAL A 741 16.20 -43.35 32.69
CA VAL A 741 16.19 -42.78 31.32
C VAL A 741 16.61 -43.84 30.32
N HIS A 742 15.89 -44.02 29.21
CA HIS A 742 16.13 -45.06 28.20
C HIS A 742 16.20 -44.47 26.80
N PRO A 743 17.34 -44.58 26.10
CA PRO A 743 17.47 -44.11 24.72
C PRO A 743 16.90 -45.13 23.72
N ILE A 744 16.06 -44.66 22.78
CA ILE A 744 15.59 -45.45 21.63
C ILE A 744 15.83 -44.66 20.34
N VAL A 745 16.53 -45.26 19.38
CA VAL A 745 16.79 -44.60 18.09
C VAL A 745 15.52 -44.58 17.25
N CYS A 746 15.08 -43.38 16.85
CA CYS A 746 13.87 -43.22 16.06
C CYS A 746 13.94 -41.98 15.16
N ASP A 747 13.73 -42.18 13.85
CA ASP A 747 13.36 -41.13 12.91
C ASP A 747 11.84 -41.02 12.82
N ILE A 748 11.27 -39.98 13.45
CA ILE A 748 9.82 -39.77 13.50
C ILE A 748 9.17 -39.57 12.12
N ARG A 749 9.96 -39.43 11.05
CA ARG A 749 9.47 -39.33 9.68
C ARG A 749 9.15 -40.70 9.06
N LYS A 750 9.48 -41.80 9.76
CA LYS A 750 9.36 -43.18 9.30
C LYS A 750 8.41 -43.96 10.21
N GLU A 751 7.31 -44.46 9.64
CA GLU A 751 6.20 -45.08 10.38
C GLU A 751 6.58 -46.40 11.07
N ASP A 752 7.46 -47.18 10.45
CA ASP A 752 8.07 -48.41 10.99
C ASP A 752 8.89 -48.12 12.26
N GLN A 753 9.73 -47.07 12.23
CA GLN A 753 10.54 -46.68 13.39
C GLN A 753 9.70 -46.09 14.52
N VAL A 754 8.65 -45.33 14.19
CA VAL A 754 7.68 -44.85 15.18
C VAL A 754 6.93 -46.01 15.83
N SER A 755 6.56 -47.03 15.06
CA SER A 755 5.93 -48.24 15.61
C SER A 755 6.88 -48.95 16.57
N ASN A 756 8.13 -49.17 16.16
CA ASN A 756 9.15 -49.79 16.99
C ASN A 756 9.41 -49.03 18.31
N LEU A 757 9.45 -47.69 18.27
CA LEU A 757 9.58 -46.85 19.47
C LEU A 757 8.47 -47.14 20.50
N ILE A 758 7.22 -47.21 20.04
CA ILE A 758 6.07 -47.47 20.91
C ILE A 758 6.06 -48.92 21.39
N ASP A 759 6.34 -49.87 20.50
CA ASP A 759 6.31 -51.31 20.81
C ASP A 759 7.43 -51.70 21.80
N GLU A 760 8.64 -51.18 21.65
CA GLU A 760 9.73 -51.39 22.62
C GLU A 760 9.41 -50.77 23.98
N THR A 761 8.84 -49.56 23.99
CA THR A 761 8.42 -48.88 25.22
C THR A 761 7.38 -49.70 25.98
N LEU A 762 6.34 -50.18 25.28
CA LEU A 762 5.31 -51.03 25.87
C LEU A 762 5.83 -52.40 26.25
N THR A 763 6.73 -53.00 25.47
CA THR A 763 7.36 -54.28 25.81
C THR A 763 8.09 -54.18 27.14
N LYS A 764 8.84 -53.10 27.35
CA LYS A 764 9.69 -52.90 28.52
C LYS A 764 8.93 -52.41 29.76
N PHE A 765 8.03 -51.44 29.61
CA PHE A 765 7.39 -50.77 30.75
C PHE A 765 5.89 -51.01 30.88
N LYS A 766 5.27 -51.64 29.88
CA LYS A 766 3.83 -51.97 29.84
C LYS A 766 2.88 -50.78 29.90
N ARG A 767 3.39 -49.54 29.83
CA ARG A 767 2.59 -48.31 29.92
C ARG A 767 3.24 -47.11 29.24
N ILE A 768 2.41 -46.14 28.85
CA ILE A 768 2.82 -44.80 28.39
C ILE A 768 1.84 -43.78 28.99
N ASP A 769 2.27 -43.01 29.99
CA ASP A 769 1.44 -41.97 30.62
C ASP A 769 1.57 -40.63 29.92
N PHE A 770 2.80 -40.28 29.50
CA PHE A 770 3.13 -38.97 28.97
C PHE A 770 3.80 -39.06 27.59
N LEU A 771 3.40 -38.20 26.66
CA LEU A 771 4.07 -38.02 25.37
C LEU A 771 4.44 -36.54 25.19
N VAL A 772 5.73 -36.28 25.00
CA VAL A 772 6.25 -34.95 24.67
C VAL A 772 6.80 -34.98 23.25
N ASN A 773 6.07 -34.34 22.33
CA ASN A 773 6.51 -34.17 20.95
C ASN A 773 7.38 -32.92 20.83
N ASN A 774 8.68 -33.08 21.10
CA ASN A 774 9.66 -32.00 21.01
C ASN A 774 10.53 -32.10 19.74
N ALA A 775 10.61 -33.27 19.09
CA ALA A 775 11.40 -33.41 17.87
C ALA A 775 10.96 -32.39 16.79
N GLY A 776 11.95 -31.76 16.16
CA GLY A 776 11.72 -30.76 15.14
C GLY A 776 13.02 -30.28 14.51
N GLY A 777 12.89 -29.63 13.37
CA GLY A 777 13.97 -28.94 12.69
C GLY A 777 13.45 -27.69 11.99
N GLN A 778 14.36 -26.76 11.70
CA GLN A 778 14.09 -25.57 10.90
C GLN A 778 15.40 -25.01 10.36
N PHE A 779 15.32 -24.16 9.35
CA PHE A 779 16.47 -23.44 8.81
C PHE A 779 16.05 -22.04 8.40
N ARG A 780 16.96 -21.07 8.49
CA ARG A 780 16.67 -19.69 8.11
C ARG A 780 16.84 -19.51 6.61
N ALA A 781 15.77 -19.11 5.94
CA ALA A 781 15.79 -18.73 4.53
C ALA A 781 14.56 -17.86 4.20
N PRO A 782 14.73 -16.77 3.43
CA PRO A 782 13.60 -16.09 2.80
C PRO A 782 12.76 -17.12 2.02
N ILE A 783 11.44 -17.04 2.12
CA ILE A 783 10.55 -18.09 1.59
C ILE A 783 10.70 -18.29 0.07
N GLU A 784 11.07 -17.24 -0.66
CA GLU A 784 11.28 -17.28 -2.10
C GLU A 784 12.47 -18.17 -2.49
N LYS A 785 13.44 -18.33 -1.58
CA LYS A 785 14.62 -19.20 -1.75
C LYS A 785 14.36 -20.65 -1.31
N VAL A 786 13.23 -20.93 -0.64
CA VAL A 786 12.88 -22.28 -0.20
C VAL A 786 12.27 -23.04 -1.37
N ASN A 787 12.92 -24.13 -1.80
CA ASN A 787 12.35 -25.05 -2.78
C ASN A 787 11.38 -26.05 -2.12
N LEU A 788 10.59 -26.77 -2.93
CA LEU A 788 9.61 -27.73 -2.42
C LEU A 788 10.26 -28.81 -1.53
N LYS A 789 11.45 -29.30 -1.87
CA LYS A 789 12.21 -30.27 -1.07
C LYS A 789 12.52 -29.74 0.34
N GLY A 790 12.95 -28.48 0.44
CA GLY A 790 13.21 -27.80 1.72
C GLY A 790 11.94 -27.61 2.55
N TRP A 791 10.86 -27.15 1.92
CA TRP A 791 9.53 -27.04 2.55
C TRP A 791 9.04 -28.41 3.08
N GLU A 792 9.06 -29.44 2.24
CA GLU A 792 8.62 -30.79 2.58
C GLU A 792 9.46 -31.43 3.68
N ALA A 793 10.77 -31.16 3.73
CA ALA A 793 11.63 -31.67 4.80
C ALA A 793 11.14 -31.21 6.19
N ILE A 794 10.68 -29.96 6.29
CA ILE A 794 10.15 -29.40 7.54
C ILE A 794 8.75 -29.92 7.83
N MET A 795 7.85 -29.96 6.83
CA MET A 795 6.52 -30.54 7.00
C MET A 795 6.57 -32.00 7.43
N ARG A 796 7.48 -32.79 6.85
CA ARG A 796 7.66 -34.20 7.22
C ARG A 796 8.12 -34.38 8.66
N THR A 797 8.97 -33.48 9.16
CA THR A 797 9.53 -33.58 10.50
C THR A 797 8.57 -33.01 11.54
N ASN A 798 8.20 -31.73 11.41
CA ASN A 798 7.52 -30.98 12.46
C ASN A 798 6.01 -31.26 12.50
N LEU A 799 5.40 -31.52 11.33
CA LEU A 799 3.96 -31.78 11.21
C LEU A 799 3.66 -33.28 11.13
N ASN A 800 4.09 -33.95 10.06
CA ASN A 800 3.74 -35.35 9.82
C ASN A 800 4.35 -36.29 10.88
N GLY A 801 5.60 -36.04 11.31
CA GLY A 801 6.25 -36.85 12.33
C GLY A 801 5.54 -36.77 13.68
N THR A 802 5.21 -35.56 14.13
CA THR A 802 4.40 -35.32 15.33
C THR A 802 3.05 -36.02 15.24
N PHE A 803 2.36 -35.90 14.11
CA PHE A 803 1.10 -36.61 13.85
C PHE A 803 1.25 -38.13 14.00
N MET A 804 2.27 -38.73 13.38
CA MET A 804 2.49 -40.18 13.39
C MET A 804 2.75 -40.71 14.81
N VAL A 805 3.64 -40.05 15.57
CA VAL A 805 3.97 -40.45 16.95
C VAL A 805 2.73 -40.34 17.85
N THR A 806 2.02 -39.21 17.77
CA THR A 806 0.80 -38.96 18.55
C THR A 806 -0.28 -40.00 18.26
N LYS A 807 -0.53 -40.29 16.97
CA LYS A 807 -1.50 -41.29 16.53
C LYS A 807 -1.14 -42.69 17.01
N LYS A 808 0.13 -43.09 16.90
CA LYS A 808 0.57 -44.43 17.30
C LYS A 808 0.48 -44.65 18.81
N ALA A 809 0.91 -43.67 19.61
CA ALA A 809 0.80 -43.73 21.07
C ALA A 809 -0.67 -43.80 21.55
N TYR A 810 -1.57 -43.06 20.89
CA TYR A 810 -3.01 -43.13 21.14
C TYR A 810 -3.54 -44.55 20.96
N HIS A 811 -3.36 -45.13 19.77
CA HIS A 811 -3.91 -46.43 19.43
C HIS A 811 -3.30 -47.59 20.21
N ALA A 812 -2.00 -47.53 20.51
CA ALA A 812 -1.31 -48.64 21.17
C ALA A 812 -1.58 -48.72 22.67
N TYR A 813 -1.92 -47.61 23.34
CA TYR A 813 -2.07 -47.59 24.80
C TYR A 813 -3.07 -46.55 25.31
N MET A 814 -2.92 -45.27 24.95
CA MET A 814 -3.64 -44.18 25.64
C MET A 814 -5.15 -44.19 25.38
N LYS A 815 -5.63 -44.78 24.28
CA LYS A 815 -7.06 -44.87 23.96
C LYS A 815 -7.88 -45.53 25.08
N GLU A 816 -7.32 -46.56 25.72
CA GLU A 816 -7.97 -47.34 26.77
C GLU A 816 -7.54 -46.91 28.18
N HIS A 817 -6.39 -46.26 28.32
CA HIS A 817 -5.76 -45.99 29.63
C HIS A 817 -5.66 -44.50 29.99
N GLY A 818 -6.05 -43.60 29.09
CA GLY A 818 -5.80 -42.17 29.21
C GLY A 818 -4.32 -41.82 29.06
N GLY A 819 -4.02 -40.52 29.14
CA GLY A 819 -2.66 -40.02 28.97
C GLY A 819 -2.59 -38.51 28.83
N ARG A 820 -1.38 -37.97 28.80
CA ARG A 820 -1.15 -36.52 28.62
C ARG A 820 -0.13 -36.28 27.54
N ILE A 821 -0.46 -35.39 26.62
CA ILE A 821 0.34 -35.12 25.43
C ILE A 821 0.68 -33.62 25.39
N VAL A 822 1.96 -33.30 25.19
CA VAL A 822 2.44 -31.93 25.05
C VAL A 822 3.24 -31.80 23.76
N ASN A 823 2.81 -30.90 22.88
CA ASN A 823 3.49 -30.57 21.63
C ASN A 823 4.33 -29.31 21.80
N ILE A 824 5.63 -29.38 21.49
CA ILE A 824 6.48 -28.17 21.43
C ILE A 824 6.32 -27.53 20.07
N ILE A 825 5.86 -26.27 20.06
CA ILE A 825 5.66 -25.47 18.87
C ILE A 825 6.56 -24.22 18.88
N LEU A 826 6.14 -23.13 18.23
CA LEU A 826 6.81 -21.82 18.23
C LEU A 826 5.75 -20.76 18.52
N VAL A 827 6.20 -19.58 18.94
CA VAL A 827 5.37 -18.37 18.91
C VAL A 827 5.12 -18.00 17.45
N ILE A 828 3.85 -18.10 17.02
CA ILE A 828 3.43 -17.97 15.60
C ILE A 828 2.38 -16.89 15.39
N ASP A 829 1.99 -16.19 16.45
CA ASP A 829 0.92 -15.19 16.50
C ASP A 829 1.14 -14.06 15.48
N LYS A 830 2.40 -13.71 15.23
CA LYS A 830 2.83 -12.64 14.30
C LYS A 830 3.37 -13.18 12.96
N GLY A 831 3.12 -14.46 12.65
CA GLY A 831 3.87 -15.16 11.60
C GLY A 831 5.31 -15.44 12.03
N TYR A 832 6.10 -16.05 11.13
CA TYR A 832 7.49 -16.40 11.42
C TYR A 832 8.42 -16.10 10.23
N PRO A 833 8.66 -14.82 9.91
CA PRO A 833 9.44 -14.41 8.74
C PRO A 833 10.84 -15.03 8.70
N MET A 834 11.38 -15.27 7.51
CA MET A 834 12.64 -16.01 7.25
C MET A 834 12.61 -17.50 7.64
N MET A 835 11.51 -17.97 8.20
CA MET A 835 11.30 -19.36 8.62
C MET A 835 9.82 -19.73 8.47
N ALA A 836 9.14 -19.17 7.46
CA ALA A 836 7.70 -19.30 7.27
C ALA A 836 7.24 -20.77 7.15
N HIS A 837 8.11 -21.64 6.61
CA HIS A 837 7.88 -23.09 6.56
C HIS A 837 7.78 -23.72 7.97
N SER A 838 8.55 -23.24 8.95
CA SER A 838 8.48 -23.73 10.34
C SER A 838 7.24 -23.18 11.04
N GLY A 839 6.95 -21.88 10.87
CA GLY A 839 5.73 -21.24 11.37
C GLY A 839 4.47 -21.97 10.89
N ALA A 840 4.37 -22.23 9.59
CA ALA A 840 3.25 -22.97 9.00
C ALA A 840 3.09 -24.39 9.58
N ALA A 841 4.19 -25.14 9.72
CA ALA A 841 4.15 -26.49 10.29
C ALA A 841 3.69 -26.50 11.76
N ARG A 842 4.11 -25.48 12.53
CA ARG A 842 3.77 -25.37 13.96
C ARG A 842 2.37 -24.83 14.21
N ALA A 843 1.86 -23.94 13.35
CA ALA A 843 0.45 -23.55 13.33
C ALA A 843 -0.47 -24.74 13.04
N ALA A 844 -0.06 -25.58 12.09
CA ALA A 844 -0.76 -26.82 11.78
C ALA A 844 -0.83 -27.77 12.99
N ILE A 845 0.27 -27.90 13.76
CA ILE A 845 0.28 -28.69 15.00
C ILE A 845 -0.56 -28.05 16.11
N GLU A 846 -0.52 -26.73 16.27
CA GLU A 846 -1.35 -26.07 17.28
C GLU A 846 -2.85 -26.33 17.04
N ASN A 847 -3.30 -26.21 15.80
CA ASN A 847 -4.67 -26.50 15.44
C ASN A 847 -5.02 -28.00 15.56
N LEU A 848 -4.08 -28.87 15.18
CA LEU A 848 -4.21 -30.32 15.37
C LEU A 848 -4.43 -30.66 16.84
N SER A 849 -3.67 -30.03 17.73
CA SER A 849 -3.79 -30.19 19.19
C SER A 849 -5.17 -29.82 19.71
N LYS A 850 -5.70 -28.66 19.29
CA LYS A 850 -7.05 -28.19 19.64
C LYS A 850 -8.15 -29.14 19.17
N SER A 851 -7.97 -29.74 18.00
CA SER A 851 -8.95 -30.69 17.45
C SER A 851 -8.94 -32.02 18.22
N LEU A 852 -7.73 -32.54 18.49
CA LEU A 852 -7.54 -33.82 19.16
C LEU A 852 -7.89 -33.81 20.64
N SER A 853 -7.71 -32.67 21.32
CA SER A 853 -8.13 -32.51 22.71
C SER A 853 -9.63 -32.76 22.90
N VAL A 854 -10.44 -32.40 21.90
CA VAL A 854 -11.89 -32.65 21.87
C VAL A 854 -12.19 -34.08 21.43
N GLU A 855 -11.58 -34.55 20.35
CA GLU A 855 -11.84 -35.90 19.80
C GLU A 855 -11.49 -37.02 20.80
N TRP A 856 -10.45 -36.83 21.62
CA TRP A 856 -9.95 -37.86 22.54
C TRP A 856 -10.28 -37.62 24.02
N ALA A 857 -11.12 -36.62 24.32
CA ALA A 857 -11.56 -36.34 25.69
C ALA A 857 -12.20 -37.58 26.35
N GLY A 858 -12.98 -38.36 25.60
CA GLY A 858 -13.63 -39.58 26.09
C GLY A 858 -12.66 -40.72 26.46
N SER A 859 -11.42 -40.67 25.96
CA SER A 859 -10.34 -41.59 26.37
C SER A 859 -9.59 -41.12 27.62
N GLY A 860 -9.97 -39.98 28.22
CA GLY A 860 -9.27 -39.42 29.37
C GLY A 860 -7.92 -38.78 29.02
N ILE A 861 -7.80 -38.24 27.81
CA ILE A 861 -6.55 -37.63 27.31
C ILE A 861 -6.61 -36.10 27.39
N THR A 862 -5.54 -35.49 27.91
CA THR A 862 -5.28 -34.06 27.72
C THR A 862 -4.19 -33.85 26.68
N LEU A 863 -4.38 -32.85 25.81
CA LEU A 863 -3.42 -32.55 24.74
C LEU A 863 -3.26 -31.03 24.61
N ASN A 864 -2.06 -30.53 24.87
CA ASN A 864 -1.74 -29.10 24.88
C ASN A 864 -0.46 -28.78 24.08
N CYS A 865 -0.21 -27.49 23.87
CA CYS A 865 0.99 -26.97 23.24
C CYS A 865 1.78 -26.08 24.20
N VAL A 866 3.11 -26.09 24.07
CA VAL A 866 4.00 -25.06 24.64
C VAL A 866 4.68 -24.34 23.48
N ALA A 867 4.66 -23.01 23.49
CA ALA A 867 5.25 -22.14 22.47
C ALA A 867 6.45 -21.37 23.06
N PRO A 868 7.68 -21.89 22.93
CA PRO A 868 8.87 -21.20 23.39
C PRO A 868 9.20 -20.01 22.49
N GLY A 869 9.61 -18.90 23.10
CA GLY A 869 10.12 -17.71 22.41
C GLY A 869 11.62 -17.77 22.13
N ILE A 870 12.33 -16.68 22.44
CA ILE A 870 13.79 -16.59 22.27
C ILE A 870 14.47 -17.31 23.45
N ILE A 871 14.66 -18.62 23.30
CA ILE A 871 15.24 -19.51 24.32
C ILE A 871 16.70 -19.82 23.99
N LEU A 872 17.59 -19.66 24.97
CA LEU A 872 18.97 -20.09 24.84
C LEU A 872 19.07 -21.60 25.05
N SER A 873 19.50 -22.33 24.02
CA SER A 873 19.66 -23.78 24.06
C SER A 873 20.77 -24.22 23.11
N SER A 874 21.21 -25.48 23.16
CA SER A 874 22.16 -26.05 22.19
C SER A 874 21.74 -25.93 20.70
N GLY A 875 20.48 -25.54 20.42
CA GLY A 875 20.02 -25.30 19.05
C GLY A 875 20.49 -23.98 18.46
N VAL A 876 20.95 -23.02 19.26
CA VAL A 876 21.34 -21.66 18.81
C VAL A 876 22.57 -21.66 17.90
N ASP A 877 23.43 -22.67 18.01
CA ASP A 877 24.63 -22.81 17.18
C ASP A 877 24.32 -23.10 15.70
N ASN A 878 23.07 -23.42 15.39
CA ASN A 878 22.61 -23.61 14.00
C ASN A 878 22.24 -22.27 13.31
N TYR A 879 22.42 -21.12 13.98
CA TYR A 879 22.09 -19.79 13.45
C TYR A 879 23.35 -18.92 13.30
N GLU A 880 23.41 -18.12 12.23
CA GLU A 880 24.48 -17.14 12.02
C GLU A 880 24.53 -16.12 13.17
N GLY A 881 25.65 -16.08 13.90
CA GLY A 881 25.82 -15.23 15.08
C GLY A 881 25.55 -15.93 16.43
N GLY A 882 25.10 -17.18 16.42
CA GLY A 882 25.00 -18.04 17.60
C GLY A 882 24.20 -17.43 18.77
N ALA A 883 24.67 -17.69 20.00
CA ALA A 883 24.04 -17.21 21.23
C ALA A 883 23.92 -15.68 21.31
N GLU A 884 24.90 -14.94 20.81
CA GLU A 884 24.93 -13.47 20.89
C GLU A 884 23.75 -12.83 20.15
N GLN A 885 23.42 -13.36 18.96
CA GLN A 885 22.26 -12.88 18.20
C GLN A 885 20.94 -13.05 18.98
N PHE A 886 20.80 -14.14 19.74
CA PHE A 886 19.63 -14.39 20.58
C PHE A 886 19.55 -13.41 21.74
N HIS A 887 20.67 -13.07 22.38
CA HIS A 887 20.72 -12.05 23.42
C HIS A 887 20.31 -10.66 22.90
N VAL A 888 20.85 -10.26 21.75
CA VAL A 888 20.48 -8.99 21.10
C VAL A 888 19.00 -8.96 20.74
N ALA A 889 18.49 -10.03 20.11
CA ALA A 889 17.09 -10.12 19.73
C ALA A 889 16.17 -10.06 20.96
N ALA A 890 16.51 -10.76 22.04
CA ALA A 890 15.71 -10.79 23.25
C ALA A 890 15.65 -9.44 23.98
N ARG A 891 16.78 -8.72 24.06
CA ARG A 891 16.85 -7.34 24.58
C ARG A 891 15.95 -6.38 23.81
N ARG A 892 15.80 -6.58 22.50
CA ARG A 892 14.96 -5.73 21.65
C ARG A 892 13.49 -6.12 21.71
N ALA A 893 13.20 -7.41 21.60
CA ALA A 893 11.87 -7.89 21.21
C ALA A 893 11.05 -8.51 22.36
N THR A 894 11.64 -8.76 23.52
CA THR A 894 10.90 -9.28 24.69
C THR A 894 10.65 -8.18 25.71
N ALA A 895 9.55 -8.29 26.45
CA ALA A 895 9.33 -7.45 27.63
C ALA A 895 10.28 -7.85 28.77
N ALA A 896 10.75 -9.10 28.80
CA ALA A 896 11.70 -9.59 29.80
C ALA A 896 13.14 -9.03 29.63
N LYS A 897 13.50 -8.53 28.44
CA LYS A 897 14.83 -8.00 28.07
C LYS A 897 15.99 -8.98 28.22
N ARG A 898 15.68 -10.27 28.29
CA ARG A 898 16.64 -11.38 28.35
C ARG A 898 16.13 -12.57 27.54
N VAL A 899 17.03 -13.48 27.22
CA VAL A 899 16.67 -14.81 26.71
C VAL A 899 15.95 -15.62 27.80
N GLY A 900 15.04 -16.49 27.38
CA GLY A 900 14.45 -17.51 28.27
C GLY A 900 15.37 -18.73 28.40
N SER A 901 15.17 -19.51 29.46
CA SER A 901 15.93 -20.74 29.73
C SER A 901 15.18 -22.00 29.29
N VAL A 902 15.90 -23.12 29.15
CA VAL A 902 15.27 -24.41 28.84
C VAL A 902 14.45 -24.94 30.03
N GLU A 903 14.80 -24.54 31.24
CA GLU A 903 14.10 -24.86 32.49
C GLU A 903 12.74 -24.17 32.56
N GLU A 904 12.62 -22.92 32.09
CA GLU A 904 11.33 -22.21 32.00
C GLU A 904 10.35 -22.93 31.06
N VAL A 905 10.87 -23.46 29.95
CA VAL A 905 10.08 -24.29 29.02
C VAL A 905 9.73 -25.63 29.66
N SER A 906 10.68 -26.28 30.32
CA SER A 906 10.48 -27.57 30.98
C SER A 906 9.41 -27.49 32.07
N ALA A 907 9.48 -26.50 32.96
CA ALA A 907 8.50 -26.31 34.03
C ALA A 907 7.07 -26.14 33.49
N SER A 908 6.92 -25.48 32.33
CA SER A 908 5.64 -25.29 31.65
C SER A 908 5.10 -26.58 31.04
N VAL A 909 5.97 -27.42 30.46
CA VAL A 909 5.59 -28.76 29.98
C VAL A 909 5.13 -29.63 31.14
N LEU A 910 5.89 -29.64 32.24
CA LEU A 910 5.58 -30.42 33.44
C LEU A 910 4.26 -29.98 34.09
N TYR A 911 3.87 -28.70 34.01
CA TYR A 911 2.56 -28.24 34.47
C TYR A 911 1.44 -29.03 33.80
N TYR A 912 1.46 -29.10 32.46
CA TYR A 912 0.46 -29.85 31.68
C TYR A 912 0.48 -31.35 31.96
N LEU A 913 1.65 -31.93 32.26
CA LEU A 913 1.77 -33.34 32.63
C LEU A 913 1.37 -33.63 34.10
N SER A 914 1.44 -32.62 34.98
CA SER A 914 1.15 -32.74 36.41
C SER A 914 -0.35 -32.77 36.74
N PRO A 915 -0.78 -33.32 37.89
CA PRO A 915 -2.17 -33.22 38.34
C PRO A 915 -2.78 -31.80 38.28
N ALA A 916 -1.98 -30.74 38.43
CA ALA A 916 -2.45 -29.36 38.32
C ALA A 916 -2.95 -28.98 36.91
N GLY A 917 -2.39 -29.60 35.87
CA GLY A 917 -2.84 -29.45 34.47
C GLY A 917 -3.97 -30.39 34.07
N ALA A 918 -4.56 -31.17 34.99
CA ALA A 918 -5.53 -32.23 34.64
C ALA A 918 -6.80 -31.72 33.93
N TYR A 919 -7.15 -30.45 34.12
CA TYR A 919 -8.33 -29.83 33.53
C TYR A 919 -8.00 -28.93 32.31
N VAL A 920 -6.72 -28.86 31.92
CA VAL A 920 -6.29 -28.01 30.81
C VAL A 920 -6.04 -28.87 29.59
N THR A 921 -6.76 -28.60 28.50
CA THR A 921 -6.67 -29.34 27.24
C THR A 921 -6.99 -28.44 26.06
N GLY A 922 -6.31 -28.60 24.93
CA GLY A 922 -6.42 -27.75 23.75
C GLY A 922 -5.76 -26.37 23.89
N ASP A 923 -5.02 -26.14 24.97
CA ASP A 923 -4.40 -24.85 25.29
C ASP A 923 -2.99 -24.71 24.70
N THR A 924 -2.54 -23.47 24.49
CA THR A 924 -1.17 -23.13 24.10
C THR A 924 -0.57 -22.18 25.12
N MET A 925 0.46 -22.62 25.85
CA MET A 925 1.20 -21.77 26.78
C MET A 925 2.41 -21.13 26.10
N HIS A 926 2.44 -19.80 26.05
CA HIS A 926 3.60 -19.02 25.60
C HIS A 926 4.64 -18.90 26.71
N VAL A 927 5.88 -19.30 26.39
CA VAL A 927 7.06 -19.16 27.27
C VAL A 927 8.07 -18.29 26.53
N ASP A 928 7.80 -16.98 26.47
CA ASP A 928 8.46 -16.09 25.51
C ASP A 928 8.83 -14.69 26.04
N GLY A 929 8.65 -14.45 27.35
CA GLY A 929 8.94 -13.14 27.95
C GLY A 929 8.11 -11.99 27.39
N GLY A 930 6.91 -12.26 26.85
CA GLY A 930 6.00 -11.28 26.29
C GLY A 930 6.26 -10.91 24.83
N TRP A 931 7.09 -11.68 24.11
CA TRP A 931 7.44 -11.41 22.71
C TRP A 931 6.21 -11.37 21.78
N HIS A 932 5.26 -12.28 21.95
CA HIS A 932 4.03 -12.32 21.17
C HIS A 932 3.13 -11.10 21.38
N LEU A 933 3.23 -10.41 22.53
CA LEU A 933 2.40 -9.24 22.85
C LEU A 933 3.08 -7.91 22.53
N LEU A 934 4.41 -7.85 22.51
CA LEU A 934 5.14 -6.59 22.35
C LEU A 934 4.91 -5.98 20.96
N GLY A 935 4.13 -4.90 20.91
CA GLY A 935 3.84 -4.11 19.71
C GLY A 935 4.75 -2.88 19.56
N PRO A 936 4.66 -2.12 18.47
CA PRO A 936 5.59 -1.03 18.16
C PRO A 936 5.37 0.25 19.00
N LEU A 937 4.22 0.39 19.68
CA LEU A 937 3.83 1.64 20.36
C LEU A 937 4.36 1.78 21.78
N LEU A 938 4.71 0.67 22.43
CA LEU A 938 5.19 0.66 23.81
C LEU A 938 6.64 0.17 23.82
N ASP A 939 7.58 1.09 24.03
CA ASP A 939 8.97 0.73 24.27
C ASP A 939 9.17 0.37 25.75
N VAL A 940 9.53 -0.88 26.01
CA VAL A 940 9.86 -1.35 27.36
C VAL A 940 11.33 -0.98 27.62
N PRO A 941 11.66 -0.20 28.66
CA PRO A 941 13.04 0.16 28.98
C PRO A 941 13.91 -1.08 29.25
N MET A 942 15.23 -0.97 29.03
CA MET A 942 16.16 -2.01 29.44
C MET A 942 16.10 -2.21 30.97
N HIS A 943 16.00 -3.45 31.43
CA HIS A 943 15.98 -3.77 32.86
C HIS A 943 16.46 -5.20 33.13
N GLU A 944 16.81 -5.48 34.39
CA GLU A 944 17.20 -6.82 34.88
C GLU A 944 16.21 -7.37 35.91
N ASN A 945 15.07 -6.72 36.10
CA ASN A 945 14.06 -7.02 37.12
C ASN A 945 13.30 -8.35 36.92
N ASN A 946 13.62 -9.11 35.87
CA ASN A 946 13.01 -10.38 35.56
C ASN A 946 14.13 -11.44 35.48
N PRO A 947 14.54 -12.06 36.61
CA PRO A 947 15.59 -13.07 36.64
C PRO A 947 15.13 -14.38 35.97
N SER A 948 16.09 -15.16 35.46
CA SER A 948 15.83 -16.49 34.88
C SER A 948 15.45 -17.51 35.96
N TYR A 949 14.51 -18.40 35.64
CA TYR A 949 14.22 -19.57 36.46
C TYR A 949 15.21 -20.73 36.16
N GLY A 950 15.57 -21.48 37.21
CA GLY A 950 16.42 -22.68 37.15
C GLY A 950 17.92 -22.44 37.39
N THR A 951 18.61 -23.47 37.91
CA THR A 951 20.08 -23.50 38.11
C THR A 951 20.74 -24.70 37.41
N CYS A 952 19.98 -25.47 36.62
CA CYS A 952 20.51 -26.65 35.96
C CYS A 952 21.57 -26.21 34.93
N LYS A 953 22.82 -26.64 35.12
CA LYS A 953 23.95 -26.31 34.23
C LYS A 953 24.02 -27.27 33.02
N LEU A 954 22.86 -27.61 32.43
CA LEU A 954 22.74 -28.62 31.36
C LEU A 954 22.92 -28.06 29.96
#